data_AF-A0A493SVS0-F1
#
_entry.id   AF-A0A493SVS0-F1
#
_cell.length_a   1.000
_cell.length_b   1.000
_cell.length_c   1.000
_cell.angle_alpha   90.00
_cell.angle_beta   90.00
_cell.angle_gamma   90.00
#
_symmetry.space_group_name_H-M   'P 1'
#
loop_
_entity.id
_entity.type
_entity.pdbx_description
1 polymer ?
#
loop_
_entity_poly.entity_id
_entity_poly.type
_entity_poly.pdbx_seq_one_letter_code
_entity_poly.pdbx_strand_id
1 'polypeptide(L)'
;STAAASRDEGARWPPSPGEPVGGGRGRAGHARSRNYVSESDVCKLESVPLDFGDYHPLKPITVTESKTKKMSRKGSTSSTSSSSSSSMMDPLSSVLDGTDPLSLFAAAADPVITTATMDNTRKKRDKDDSSAVGSDFEPWSSKRGEILARYTTTEKLSIVSGKATTTGSAVSEKVRTRLEELDDLEEGSQKELLNLTQQDYMNRIEELNQSLKDAWSSDQKVKALKIVIQCSKLLSDTTVIQFYPSKFVLITDILDTFGKLVYERILSMCMDNRVSLSDNFSPESVNDTAKETCLNWFFKIASIRELIPRFYVEAAILKCNKFLSKTGISECLPRLTSMIRGIGDPLVAVYARAYLCRVLLTEMMERCKKLGNNALLLNSVMSAFRAEFIAARSMDFIGMIKECDESGFPKHLLFRSLGLNLALADPPENDRLQILNEAWKVITKLKNPQDYINCAEVWVEYTCRHFKKREVNTVLADIIKHMTPDRAFEDAYPQLQSIIQKVITYIYDFSLLFSVEKFLPFLDMFQKENVRVEVCKCIMESFIKHQQESTKDPVILNALLHICKTMHDSVNALTLEDEKRMLAALINGFIKMVSFGRDFEQQLSFYVEARSMFCNLEPVLVQLIHACVAFCFITIPSLSSIFTRLNLYLHSGQVALANQCLSQADAFFKAAVSLVPEVPKTISIDGKMRPSDAFLLEFLCNFFSTLLVVPDHPEQGVLFLVRGLLNVIQDYTWEDNSDDKVRIYTNVLHLLSAMTQETYIYHVDKVDSNDTLYGGDSKFLAEINKLCETVIAQILDHLKTLGKEETLKRQSQLALYLFNTILAHGDLRNNKLNQLSVNLWNLAQKHGFADTKTMVKTLEYIRRRSKQPEMSHFADLALRLPLQSRT
;
A
#
# COMPACT_ATOMS: atom_id res chain seq x y z
N SER A 1 17.16 46.32 -17.52
CA SER A 1 16.19 45.46 -18.24
C SER A 1 16.77 44.06 -18.33
N THR A 2 16.06 42.98 -18.01
CA THR A 2 14.67 42.82 -17.57
C THR A 2 14.61 41.84 -16.39
N ALA A 3 13.90 42.16 -15.32
CA ALA A 3 13.65 41.24 -14.21
C ALA A 3 12.28 40.57 -14.39
N ALA A 4 12.24 39.25 -14.30
CA ALA A 4 11.00 38.47 -14.25
C ALA A 4 10.78 37.99 -12.82
N ALA A 5 9.72 38.46 -12.17
CA ALA A 5 9.35 38.02 -10.82
C ALA A 5 8.22 36.97 -10.93
N SER A 6 8.54 35.73 -10.58
CA SER A 6 7.53 34.71 -10.30
C SER A 6 6.79 35.07 -9.01
N ARG A 7 5.47 35.14 -9.06
CA ARG A 7 4.62 35.28 -7.87
C ARG A 7 4.51 33.95 -7.16
N ASP A 8 4.35 34.00 -5.85
CA ASP A 8 3.82 32.91 -5.05
C ASP A 8 2.64 33.45 -4.23
N GLU A 9 1.53 32.71 -4.15
CA GLU A 9 0.23 33.24 -3.69
C GLU A 9 -0.11 32.85 -2.24
N GLY A 10 0.63 33.44 -1.30
CA GLY A 10 0.27 33.44 0.12
C GLY A 10 -0.98 34.28 0.40
N ALA A 11 -2.06 33.64 0.86
CA ALA A 11 -3.38 34.28 1.02
C ALA A 11 -3.39 35.40 2.09
N ARG A 12 -3.52 36.66 1.64
CA ARG A 12 -3.75 37.81 2.53
C ARG A 12 -5.17 37.79 3.12
N TRP A 13 -5.25 37.71 4.45
CA TRP A 13 -6.41 38.21 5.17
C TRP A 13 -6.40 39.75 5.21
N PRO A 14 -7.56 40.43 5.21
CA PRO A 14 -7.63 41.89 5.20
C PRO A 14 -7.30 42.49 6.58
N PRO A 15 -6.79 43.74 6.65
CA PRO A 15 -6.50 44.41 7.92
C PRO A 15 -7.78 44.88 8.62
N SER A 16 -7.95 44.52 9.89
CA SER A 16 -9.01 45.05 10.76
C SER A 16 -8.72 46.50 11.20
N PRO A 17 -9.68 47.44 11.10
CA PRO A 17 -9.44 48.86 11.42
C PRO A 17 -9.85 49.28 12.85
N GLY A 18 -8.93 49.95 13.58
CA GLY A 18 -9.17 50.55 14.92
C GLY A 18 -9.32 49.52 16.05
N GLU A 19 -9.01 49.78 17.32
CA GLU A 19 -8.59 50.95 18.12
C GLU A 19 -7.91 50.42 19.42
N PRO A 20 -7.44 51.23 20.39
CA PRO A 20 -6.83 52.56 20.34
C PRO A 20 -5.43 52.59 21.01
N VAL A 21 -4.79 53.76 21.04
CA VAL A 21 -3.59 54.01 21.86
C VAL A 21 -3.96 54.13 23.35
N GLY A 22 -3.28 53.36 24.21
CA GLY A 22 -3.17 53.62 25.65
C GLY A 22 -4.20 52.95 26.56
N GLY A 23 -3.78 51.93 27.31
CA GLY A 23 -4.65 51.21 28.25
C GLY A 23 -3.88 50.38 29.29
N GLY A 24 -3.30 51.04 30.30
CA GLY A 24 -2.49 50.37 31.31
C GLY A 24 -3.30 49.45 32.24
N ARG A 25 -2.97 48.15 32.28
CA ARG A 25 -3.35 47.23 33.36
C ARG A 25 -2.13 46.42 33.80
N GLY A 26 -1.71 46.60 35.05
CA GLY A 26 -0.47 46.01 35.56
C GLY A 26 -0.49 44.48 35.63
N ARG A 27 0.53 43.86 35.04
CA ARG A 27 0.93 42.45 35.24
C ARG A 27 2.41 42.41 35.58
N ALA A 28 2.89 41.33 36.21
CA ALA A 28 4.26 41.26 36.73
C ALA A 28 5.27 40.74 35.68
N GLY A 29 6.57 40.97 35.92
CA GLY A 29 7.67 40.23 35.29
C GLY A 29 8.13 40.63 33.88
N HIS A 30 7.39 41.46 33.14
CA HIS A 30 7.60 41.60 31.70
C HIS A 30 8.99 42.14 31.29
N ALA A 31 9.57 41.52 30.27
CA ALA A 31 10.74 42.02 29.56
C ALA A 31 10.35 43.16 28.59
N ARG A 32 11.33 43.98 28.22
CA ARG A 32 11.15 45.10 27.29
C ARG A 32 11.20 44.60 25.85
N SER A 33 10.21 44.99 25.04
CA SER A 33 10.26 44.83 23.58
C SER A 33 11.48 45.58 23.00
N ARG A 34 12.15 45.00 22.00
CA ARG A 34 13.31 45.57 21.31
C ARG A 34 13.10 45.53 19.79
N ASN A 35 13.20 46.70 19.16
CA ASN A 35 13.21 46.78 17.69
C ASN A 35 14.64 46.50 17.19
N TYR A 36 14.95 45.22 16.95
CA TYR A 36 16.27 44.77 16.51
C TYR A 36 16.71 45.35 15.17
N VAL A 37 15.78 45.71 14.27
CA VAL A 37 16.11 46.40 13.02
C VAL A 37 16.72 47.77 13.32
N SER A 38 16.03 48.59 14.12
CA SER A 38 16.52 49.92 14.51
C SER A 38 17.79 49.87 15.39
N GLU A 39 17.94 48.86 16.26
CA GLU A 39 19.15 48.67 17.04
C GLU A 39 20.33 48.22 16.16
N SER A 40 20.08 47.44 15.10
CA SER A 40 21.09 47.06 14.10
C SER A 40 21.52 48.27 13.27
N ASP A 41 20.57 49.07 12.77
CA ASP A 41 20.85 50.29 12.01
C ASP A 41 21.68 51.31 12.80
N VAL A 42 21.42 51.46 14.11
CA VAL A 42 22.21 52.32 15.01
C VAL A 42 23.60 51.72 15.33
N CYS A 43 23.79 50.41 15.18
CA CYS A 43 25.07 49.73 15.39
C CYS A 43 25.90 49.52 14.10
N LYS A 44 25.40 49.92 12.92
CA LYS A 44 26.17 49.87 11.67
C LYS A 44 27.38 50.79 11.76
N LEU A 45 28.57 50.22 11.62
CA LEU A 45 29.78 51.00 11.37
C LEU A 45 29.62 51.75 10.04
N GLU A 46 30.05 53.01 10.02
CA GLU A 46 29.97 53.86 8.84
C GLU A 46 30.82 53.26 7.71
N SER A 47 30.17 52.87 6.61
CA SER A 47 30.79 52.09 5.55
C SER A 47 31.68 52.97 4.67
N VAL A 48 32.95 53.13 5.08
CA VAL A 48 33.99 53.76 4.27
C VAL A 48 34.12 52.98 2.94
N PRO A 49 33.93 53.64 1.78
CA PRO A 49 34.15 52.98 0.49
C PRO A 49 35.62 52.58 0.36
N LEU A 50 35.87 51.30 0.12
CA LEU A 50 37.18 50.80 -0.31
C LEU A 50 37.20 50.77 -1.84
N ASP A 51 38.04 51.61 -2.45
CA ASP A 51 38.36 51.47 -3.87
C ASP A 51 39.06 50.12 -4.11
N PHE A 52 38.50 49.31 -5.01
CA PHE A 52 38.96 47.95 -5.25
C PHE A 52 40.24 47.91 -6.10
N GLY A 53 41.39 47.93 -5.42
CA GLY A 53 42.68 47.52 -6.02
C GLY A 53 42.82 45.99 -6.13
N ASP A 54 43.58 45.51 -7.12
CA ASP A 54 43.64 44.11 -7.58
C ASP A 54 44.29 43.06 -6.63
N TYR A 55 43.85 42.96 -5.37
CA TYR A 55 44.30 41.92 -4.43
C TYR A 55 43.16 41.21 -3.70
N HIS A 56 42.73 40.07 -4.26
CA HIS A 56 41.77 39.16 -3.63
C HIS A 56 42.49 38.10 -2.75
N PRO A 57 42.10 37.88 -1.48
CA PRO A 57 42.86 37.08 -0.51
C PRO A 57 42.81 35.55 -0.70
N LEU A 58 42.30 35.05 -1.84
CA LEU A 58 42.18 33.63 -2.17
C LEU A 58 42.90 33.24 -3.49
N LYS A 59 44.05 33.85 -3.78
CA LYS A 59 45.00 33.27 -4.74
C LYS A 59 45.82 32.17 -4.04
N PRO A 60 45.86 30.92 -4.54
CA PRO A 60 46.55 29.82 -3.87
C PRO A 60 48.08 30.04 -3.88
N ILE A 61 48.71 29.98 -2.70
CA ILE A 61 50.15 30.14 -2.54
C ILE A 61 50.83 28.77 -2.76
N THR A 62 51.39 28.55 -3.94
CA THR A 62 52.19 27.37 -4.24
C THR A 62 53.58 27.51 -3.63
N VAL A 63 53.85 26.88 -2.49
CA VAL A 63 55.19 26.80 -1.90
C VAL A 63 55.88 25.51 -2.34
N THR A 64 56.94 25.64 -3.11
CA THR A 64 57.85 24.54 -3.49
C THR A 64 59.14 24.57 -2.69
N GLU A 65 59.80 23.40 -2.63
CA GLU A 65 61.08 23.15 -1.96
C GLU A 65 61.04 23.10 -0.41
N SER A 66 61.95 22.43 0.30
CA SER A 66 63.20 21.76 -0.14
C SER A 66 63.42 20.39 0.53
N LYS A 67 64.34 19.58 -0.03
CA LYS A 67 64.72 18.27 0.51
C LYS A 67 65.90 18.39 1.49
N THR A 68 65.81 17.79 2.66
CA THR A 68 66.97 17.34 3.45
C THR A 68 66.85 15.85 3.83
N LYS A 69 67.97 15.19 4.14
CA LYS A 69 68.12 13.73 4.06
C LYS A 69 69.21 13.21 5.00
N LYS A 70 69.08 11.94 5.44
CA LYS A 70 69.96 11.17 6.37
C LYS A 70 69.66 11.47 7.86
N MET A 71 70.00 10.60 8.83
CA MET A 71 70.85 9.39 8.78
C MET A 71 70.35 8.24 9.68
N SER A 72 70.98 7.05 9.58
CA SER A 72 70.59 5.78 10.22
C SER A 72 71.54 5.35 11.35
N ARG A 73 71.05 4.55 12.32
CA ARG A 73 71.84 3.47 12.94
C ARG A 73 70.95 2.31 13.47
N LYS A 74 71.59 1.24 14.00
CA LYS A 74 71.04 -0.12 14.16
C LYS A 74 71.02 -0.64 15.61
N GLY A 75 70.11 -1.60 15.86
CA GLY A 75 70.22 -2.67 16.86
C GLY A 75 69.72 -2.34 18.27
N SER A 76 69.50 -3.30 19.18
CA SER A 76 69.38 -4.78 19.08
C SER A 76 68.90 -5.31 20.45
N THR A 77 68.51 -6.61 20.56
CA THR A 77 68.23 -7.36 21.81
C THR A 77 67.04 -6.87 22.68
N SER A 78 66.49 -7.65 23.62
CA SER A 78 65.79 -8.95 23.50
C SER A 78 65.37 -9.45 24.90
N SER A 79 64.07 -9.80 25.09
CA SER A 79 63.54 -10.73 26.13
C SER A 79 63.81 -10.39 27.62
N THR A 80 63.15 -10.94 28.65
CA THR A 80 62.19 -12.07 28.86
C THR A 80 61.32 -11.70 30.11
N SER A 81 60.40 -12.46 30.74
CA SER A 81 59.84 -13.83 30.62
C SER A 81 58.55 -13.98 31.46
N SER A 82 57.75 -15.02 31.16
CA SER A 82 56.99 -15.90 32.11
C SER A 82 55.84 -15.31 32.95
N SER A 83 54.80 -16.08 33.34
CA SER A 83 54.50 -17.54 33.25
C SER A 83 52.97 -17.74 33.14
N SER A 84 52.38 -18.54 32.24
CA SER A 84 52.37 -20.04 32.10
C SER A 84 51.75 -20.76 33.32
N SER A 85 50.91 -21.81 33.24
CA SER A 85 50.34 -22.64 32.13
C SER A 85 49.20 -23.51 32.72
N SER A 86 48.30 -24.16 31.95
CA SER A 86 48.49 -25.48 31.32
C SER A 86 47.32 -25.90 30.37
N SER A 87 47.42 -27.08 29.75
CA SER A 87 46.54 -27.61 28.68
C SER A 87 45.98 -29.01 28.99
N MET A 88 44.97 -29.48 28.23
CA MET A 88 44.80 -30.86 27.71
C MET A 88 43.70 -30.90 26.60
N MET A 89 43.40 -32.08 26.04
CA MET A 89 42.79 -32.27 24.70
C MET A 89 41.35 -32.86 24.67
N ASP A 90 40.70 -32.75 23.51
CA ASP A 90 39.45 -33.44 23.07
C ASP A 90 39.74 -34.85 22.51
N PRO A 91 38.83 -35.86 22.65
CA PRO A 91 38.09 -36.32 21.46
C PRO A 91 36.67 -36.90 21.68
N LEU A 92 35.68 -36.35 20.97
CA LEU A 92 34.54 -37.00 20.24
C LEU A 92 33.79 -38.26 20.78
N SER A 93 32.45 -38.14 20.78
CA SER A 93 31.42 -39.09 20.26
C SER A 93 30.53 -39.92 21.23
N SER A 94 29.21 -39.88 20.95
CA SER A 94 28.09 -40.68 21.52
C SER A 94 27.80 -40.45 23.03
N VAL A 95 26.56 -40.56 23.56
CA VAL A 95 25.25 -41.11 23.12
C VAL A 95 24.17 -40.05 23.51
N LEU A 96 23.29 -39.55 22.62
CA LEU A 96 21.97 -40.09 22.19
C LEU A 96 20.92 -40.22 23.33
N ASP A 97 19.68 -39.79 23.06
CA ASP A 97 18.52 -39.58 23.96
C ASP A 97 18.50 -38.28 24.81
N GLY A 98 17.35 -37.60 25.00
CA GLY A 98 16.04 -37.83 24.35
C GLY A 98 14.90 -36.93 24.88
N THR A 99 14.02 -36.48 23.96
CA THR A 99 12.70 -35.83 24.17
C THR A 99 12.59 -34.44 24.84
N ASP A 100 11.59 -33.68 24.37
CA ASP A 100 11.13 -32.36 24.82
C ASP A 100 10.25 -32.43 26.10
N PRO A 101 10.40 -31.50 27.07
CA PRO A 101 9.57 -31.43 28.27
C PRO A 101 8.61 -30.22 28.35
N LEU A 102 7.99 -29.75 27.25
CA LEU A 102 6.96 -28.68 27.30
C LEU A 102 5.54 -29.08 26.83
N SER A 103 5.31 -30.36 26.56
CA SER A 103 4.00 -30.92 26.19
C SER A 103 3.07 -31.17 27.40
N LEU A 104 2.86 -30.18 28.29
CA LEU A 104 2.17 -30.39 29.57
C LEU A 104 1.26 -29.23 30.07
N PHE A 105 0.47 -28.59 29.18
CA PHE A 105 -0.50 -27.57 29.62
C PHE A 105 -1.78 -27.40 28.76
N ALA A 106 -2.57 -28.47 28.51
CA ALA A 106 -4.01 -28.35 28.15
C ALA A 106 -4.76 -29.71 28.12
N ALA A 107 -5.30 -30.19 29.25
CA ALA A 107 -6.28 -31.30 29.26
C ALA A 107 -7.07 -31.42 30.59
N ALA A 108 -8.22 -30.72 30.72
CA ALA A 108 -9.29 -31.05 31.69
C ALA A 108 -10.52 -30.10 31.57
N ALA A 109 -11.55 -30.48 30.81
CA ALA A 109 -12.98 -30.17 31.03
C ALA A 109 -13.84 -30.75 29.88
N ASP A 110 -14.92 -31.46 30.23
CA ASP A 110 -15.79 -32.29 29.37
C ASP A 110 -17.26 -32.12 29.89
N PRO A 111 -18.35 -32.77 29.39
CA PRO A 111 -18.62 -33.48 28.12
C PRO A 111 -20.07 -33.25 27.54
N VAL A 112 -20.47 -34.04 26.52
CA VAL A 112 -21.86 -34.45 26.07
C VAL A 112 -22.87 -33.40 25.54
N ILE A 113 -23.94 -33.68 24.74
CA ILE A 113 -24.70 -34.91 24.32
C ILE A 113 -24.85 -35.04 22.77
N THR A 114 -25.05 -36.30 22.33
CA THR A 114 -25.44 -36.95 21.04
C THR A 114 -26.37 -36.19 20.03
N THR A 115 -26.56 -36.59 18.74
CA THR A 115 -26.72 -37.94 18.13
C THR A 115 -26.28 -38.07 16.66
N ALA A 116 -25.86 -39.28 16.28
CA ALA A 116 -25.91 -39.83 14.91
C ALA A 116 -25.94 -41.37 14.97
N THR A 117 -26.81 -42.03 14.19
CA THR A 117 -27.01 -43.49 14.25
C THR A 117 -26.63 -44.20 12.94
N MET A 118 -25.74 -45.19 13.10
CA MET A 118 -25.36 -46.33 12.23
C MET A 118 -25.93 -46.48 10.81
N ASP A 119 -24.99 -46.78 9.89
CA ASP A 119 -25.00 -47.81 8.84
C ASP A 119 -26.33 -48.38 8.31
N ASN A 120 -26.44 -48.46 6.97
CA ASN A 120 -26.54 -49.80 6.36
C ASN A 120 -26.16 -49.95 4.88
N THR A 121 -25.86 -51.21 4.53
CA THR A 121 -25.89 -51.84 3.20
C THR A 121 -25.14 -51.19 2.01
N ARG A 122 -23.89 -51.63 1.84
CA ARG A 122 -23.33 -51.92 0.49
C ARG A 122 -24.27 -52.87 -0.29
N LYS A 123 -25.04 -52.39 -1.29
CA LYS A 123 -25.54 -53.24 -2.40
C LYS A 123 -26.20 -52.50 -3.59
N LYS A 124 -25.40 -51.89 -4.47
CA LYS A 124 -25.59 -52.03 -5.93
C LYS A 124 -24.36 -51.57 -6.70
N ARG A 125 -23.74 -52.50 -7.41
CA ARG A 125 -22.83 -52.25 -8.53
C ARG A 125 -23.60 -52.74 -9.75
N ASP A 126 -24.05 -51.83 -10.60
CA ASP A 126 -24.48 -52.07 -12.00
C ASP A 126 -24.98 -50.75 -12.63
N LYS A 127 -24.76 -50.61 -13.94
CA LYS A 127 -25.18 -49.51 -14.84
C LYS A 127 -24.42 -48.16 -14.73
N ASP A 128 -23.09 -48.21 -14.62
CA ASP A 128 -22.23 -47.17 -15.19
C ASP A 128 -22.02 -47.44 -16.70
N ASP A 129 -22.81 -46.78 -17.56
CA ASP A 129 -22.64 -46.86 -19.03
C ASP A 129 -23.36 -45.70 -19.76
N SER A 130 -23.07 -44.44 -19.39
CA SER A 130 -23.59 -43.24 -20.10
C SER A 130 -22.90 -41.89 -19.78
N SER A 131 -21.93 -41.84 -18.87
CA SER A 131 -21.26 -40.62 -18.41
C SER A 131 -20.19 -40.10 -19.40
N ALA A 132 -20.63 -39.59 -20.55
CA ALA A 132 -19.78 -38.85 -21.51
C ALA A 132 -19.32 -37.47 -21.00
N VAL A 133 -19.61 -37.15 -19.73
CA VAL A 133 -19.29 -35.90 -19.02
C VAL A 133 -18.87 -36.30 -17.59
N GLY A 134 -17.88 -35.60 -17.02
CA GLY A 134 -17.24 -36.00 -15.77
C GLY A 134 -18.09 -35.82 -14.51
N SER A 135 -17.59 -36.34 -13.38
CA SER A 135 -18.21 -36.19 -12.05
C SER A 135 -18.22 -34.74 -11.52
N ASP A 136 -17.51 -33.84 -12.20
CA ASP A 136 -17.50 -32.38 -11.98
C ASP A 136 -18.68 -31.64 -12.65
N PHE A 137 -19.47 -32.33 -13.49
CA PHE A 137 -20.56 -31.71 -14.24
C PHE A 137 -21.80 -31.47 -13.37
N GLU A 138 -21.95 -30.24 -12.89
CA GLU A 138 -23.17 -29.71 -12.25
C GLU A 138 -24.44 -30.04 -13.07
N PRO A 139 -25.35 -30.90 -12.57
CA PRO A 139 -26.55 -31.27 -13.30
C PRO A 139 -27.47 -30.08 -13.57
N TRP A 140 -28.26 -30.15 -14.65
CA TRP A 140 -29.24 -29.12 -15.04
C TRP A 140 -30.20 -28.75 -13.89
N SER A 141 -30.57 -29.71 -13.04
CA SER A 141 -31.41 -29.51 -11.86
C SER A 141 -30.79 -28.58 -10.81
N SER A 142 -29.46 -28.51 -10.71
CA SER A 142 -28.75 -27.56 -9.84
C SER A 142 -28.82 -26.14 -10.42
N LYS A 143 -28.41 -25.97 -11.68
CA LYS A 143 -28.40 -24.67 -12.38
C LYS A 143 -29.80 -24.08 -12.51
N ARG A 144 -30.83 -24.92 -12.65
CA ARG A 144 -32.25 -24.53 -12.58
C ARG A 144 -32.57 -23.74 -11.31
N GLY A 145 -32.12 -24.20 -10.14
CA GLY A 145 -32.37 -23.51 -8.88
C GLY A 145 -31.71 -22.12 -8.83
N GLU A 146 -30.45 -22.05 -9.26
CA GLU A 146 -29.69 -20.79 -9.33
C GLU A 146 -30.33 -19.78 -10.31
N ILE A 147 -30.79 -20.23 -11.48
CA ILE A 147 -31.46 -19.37 -12.47
C ILE A 147 -32.75 -18.78 -11.87
N LEU A 148 -33.59 -19.60 -11.26
CA LEU A 148 -34.86 -19.16 -10.66
C LEU A 148 -34.66 -18.19 -9.49
N ALA A 149 -33.53 -18.30 -8.76
CA ALA A 149 -33.16 -17.39 -7.69
C ALA A 149 -32.51 -16.08 -8.18
N ARG A 150 -31.76 -16.10 -9.30
CA ARG A 150 -31.05 -14.93 -9.84
C ARG A 150 -31.90 -14.07 -10.78
N TYR A 151 -32.77 -14.68 -11.57
CA TYR A 151 -33.53 -13.99 -12.62
C TYR A 151 -34.99 -13.78 -12.21
N THR A 152 -35.17 -12.83 -11.31
CA THR A 152 -36.45 -12.47 -10.69
C THR A 152 -37.09 -11.24 -11.34
N THR A 153 -38.33 -10.88 -10.97
CA THR A 153 -38.90 -9.57 -11.31
C THR A 153 -39.95 -9.09 -10.30
N THR A 154 -40.01 -7.77 -10.11
CA THR A 154 -41.08 -7.05 -9.39
C THR A 154 -42.12 -6.42 -10.34
N GLU A 155 -41.88 -6.48 -11.64
CA GLU A 155 -42.79 -5.95 -12.66
C GLU A 155 -44.00 -6.86 -12.88
N LYS A 156 -45.14 -6.26 -13.21
CA LYS A 156 -46.41 -6.97 -13.43
C LYS A 156 -46.41 -7.71 -14.77
N LEU A 157 -46.43 -9.03 -14.72
CA LEU A 157 -46.41 -9.88 -15.91
C LEU A 157 -47.79 -9.93 -16.60
N SER A 158 -47.81 -9.87 -17.94
CA SER A 158 -49.03 -9.93 -18.77
C SER A 158 -48.88 -10.95 -19.89
N ILE A 159 -49.70 -12.01 -19.87
CA ILE A 159 -49.68 -13.01 -20.94
C ILE A 159 -50.66 -12.58 -22.05
N VAL A 160 -50.13 -12.13 -23.18
CA VAL A 160 -50.94 -11.75 -24.35
C VAL A 160 -51.04 -12.93 -25.32
N SER A 161 -52.26 -13.37 -25.60
CA SER A 161 -52.56 -14.32 -26.69
C SER A 161 -53.07 -13.56 -27.91
N GLY A 162 -52.48 -13.78 -29.09
CA GLY A 162 -52.82 -13.05 -30.31
C GLY A 162 -54.14 -13.52 -30.93
N LYS A 163 -55.13 -12.62 -31.03
CA LYS A 163 -56.44 -12.88 -31.66
C LYS A 163 -56.43 -12.43 -33.12
N ALA A 164 -56.60 -13.36 -34.06
CA ALA A 164 -56.86 -13.07 -35.47
C ALA A 164 -58.37 -13.01 -35.71
N THR A 165 -58.86 -11.96 -36.37
CA THR A 165 -60.29 -11.75 -36.65
C THR A 165 -60.71 -12.42 -37.96
N THR A 166 -61.74 -13.26 -37.90
CA THR A 166 -62.48 -13.74 -39.07
C THR A 166 -63.99 -13.65 -38.82
N THR A 167 -64.73 -13.21 -39.82
CA THR A 167 -66.16 -12.87 -39.71
C THR A 167 -67.06 -13.96 -40.29
N GLY A 168 -67.94 -14.51 -39.46
CA GLY A 168 -69.29 -14.95 -39.84
C GLY A 168 -69.46 -16.19 -40.73
N SER A 169 -70.03 -17.24 -40.14
CA SER A 169 -71.04 -18.08 -40.83
C SER A 169 -71.96 -18.72 -39.77
N ALA A 170 -73.21 -19.03 -40.15
CA ALA A 170 -74.21 -19.55 -39.22
C ALA A 170 -74.08 -21.08 -39.04
N VAL A 171 -74.08 -21.54 -37.79
CA VAL A 171 -74.02 -22.96 -37.41
C VAL A 171 -75.10 -23.26 -36.38
N SER A 172 -75.71 -24.45 -36.47
CA SER A 172 -76.87 -24.83 -35.65
C SER A 172 -76.55 -24.93 -34.14
N GLU A 173 -77.52 -24.53 -33.33
CA GLU A 173 -77.47 -24.39 -31.87
C GLU A 173 -77.04 -25.66 -31.11
N LYS A 174 -77.33 -26.86 -31.64
CA LYS A 174 -76.87 -28.16 -31.09
C LYS A 174 -75.41 -28.52 -31.41
N VAL A 175 -74.82 -27.88 -32.42
CA VAL A 175 -73.38 -27.96 -32.69
C VAL A 175 -72.65 -26.86 -31.91
N ARG A 176 -73.28 -25.69 -31.78
CA ARG A 176 -72.81 -24.56 -30.97
C ARG A 176 -72.51 -24.99 -29.52
N THR A 177 -73.48 -25.60 -28.84
CA THR A 177 -73.31 -26.11 -27.46
C THR A 177 -72.16 -27.11 -27.29
N ARG A 178 -71.85 -27.93 -28.30
CA ARG A 178 -70.71 -28.87 -28.29
C ARG A 178 -69.37 -28.25 -28.67
N LEU A 179 -69.36 -27.05 -29.26
CA LEU A 179 -68.14 -26.25 -29.42
C LEU A 179 -67.91 -25.36 -28.20
N GLU A 180 -68.96 -24.81 -27.60
CA GLU A 180 -68.88 -24.00 -26.38
C GLU A 180 -68.28 -24.82 -25.22
N GLU A 181 -68.73 -26.06 -24.99
CA GLU A 181 -68.09 -27.01 -24.04
C GLU A 181 -66.59 -27.33 -24.34
N LEU A 182 -66.05 -26.93 -25.49
CA LEU A 182 -64.64 -27.09 -25.88
C LEU A 182 -63.85 -25.76 -25.98
N ASP A 183 -64.54 -24.63 -26.14
CA ASP A 183 -63.99 -23.26 -26.17
C ASP A 183 -64.06 -22.58 -24.78
N ASP A 184 -64.90 -23.05 -23.85
CA ASP A 184 -65.02 -22.53 -22.47
C ASP A 184 -63.69 -22.59 -21.69
N LEU A 185 -62.83 -23.57 -22.01
CA LEU A 185 -61.46 -23.65 -21.48
C LEU A 185 -60.54 -22.54 -22.01
N GLU A 186 -60.81 -22.04 -23.21
CA GLU A 186 -59.99 -21.04 -23.89
C GLU A 186 -60.45 -19.61 -23.60
N GLU A 187 -61.76 -19.32 -23.48
CA GLU A 187 -62.22 -17.98 -23.03
C GLU A 187 -62.23 -17.79 -21.51
N GLY A 188 -62.56 -18.82 -20.71
CA GLY A 188 -62.56 -18.71 -19.24
C GLY A 188 -61.21 -18.32 -18.66
N SER A 189 -60.11 -18.79 -19.28
CA SER A 189 -58.75 -18.46 -18.88
C SER A 189 -58.24 -17.09 -19.38
N GLN A 190 -58.92 -16.42 -20.31
CA GLN A 190 -58.41 -15.16 -20.90
C GLN A 190 -58.55 -13.92 -19.98
N LYS A 191 -59.38 -13.96 -18.92
CA LYS A 191 -59.65 -12.79 -18.06
C LYS A 191 -58.82 -12.69 -16.77
N GLU A 192 -58.28 -13.80 -16.25
CA GLU A 192 -57.52 -13.81 -14.99
C GLU A 192 -56.02 -13.47 -15.18
N LEU A 193 -55.55 -13.39 -16.43
CA LEU A 193 -54.13 -13.50 -16.80
C LEU A 193 -53.41 -12.16 -17.07
N LEU A 194 -53.86 -11.09 -16.40
CA LEU A 194 -53.25 -9.75 -16.43
C LEU A 194 -52.73 -9.36 -15.03
N ASN A 195 -51.45 -8.96 -14.94
CA ASN A 195 -50.77 -8.45 -13.74
C ASN A 195 -50.41 -9.51 -12.67
N LEU A 196 -49.96 -10.69 -13.09
CA LEU A 196 -49.44 -11.71 -12.17
C LEU A 196 -48.07 -11.31 -11.59
N THR A 197 -47.79 -11.69 -10.34
CA THR A 197 -46.43 -11.62 -9.77
C THR A 197 -45.59 -12.82 -10.24
N GLN A 198 -44.28 -12.80 -9.97
CA GLN A 198 -43.40 -13.94 -10.22
C GLN A 198 -43.91 -15.23 -9.54
N GLN A 199 -44.40 -15.16 -8.30
CA GLN A 199 -44.85 -16.36 -7.58
C GLN A 199 -46.13 -16.91 -8.18
N ASP A 200 -47.08 -16.04 -8.55
CA ASP A 200 -48.34 -16.46 -9.19
C ASP A 200 -48.07 -17.08 -10.58
N TYR A 201 -47.11 -16.50 -11.32
CA TYR A 201 -46.63 -17.08 -12.59
C TYR A 201 -46.03 -18.47 -12.38
N MET A 202 -45.16 -18.64 -11.38
CA MET A 202 -44.56 -19.95 -11.07
C MET A 202 -45.60 -20.99 -10.65
N ASN A 203 -46.57 -20.60 -9.80
CA ASN A 203 -47.69 -21.44 -9.41
C ASN A 203 -48.52 -21.87 -10.63
N ARG A 204 -48.87 -20.92 -11.52
CA ARG A 204 -49.68 -21.18 -12.71
C ARG A 204 -48.98 -22.08 -13.75
N ILE A 205 -47.66 -21.98 -13.87
CA ILE A 205 -46.89 -22.91 -14.72
C ILE A 205 -46.90 -24.32 -14.12
N GLU A 206 -46.79 -24.47 -12.79
CA GLU A 206 -46.91 -25.80 -12.17
C GLU A 206 -48.34 -26.35 -12.24
N GLU A 207 -49.39 -25.53 -12.14
CA GLU A 207 -50.77 -25.95 -12.43
C GLU A 207 -50.94 -26.50 -13.85
N LEU A 208 -50.31 -25.86 -14.85
CA LEU A 208 -50.29 -26.37 -16.23
C LEU A 208 -49.47 -27.66 -16.35
N ASN A 209 -48.40 -27.82 -15.57
CA ASN A 209 -47.59 -29.04 -15.49
C ASN A 209 -48.40 -30.21 -14.88
N GLN A 210 -49.20 -29.96 -13.84
CA GLN A 210 -50.11 -30.97 -13.27
C GLN A 210 -51.28 -31.27 -14.23
N SER A 211 -51.91 -30.23 -14.79
CA SER A 211 -52.96 -30.38 -15.81
C SER A 211 -52.52 -31.21 -17.02
N LEU A 212 -51.24 -31.13 -17.42
CA LEU A 212 -50.64 -31.97 -18.44
C LEU A 212 -50.56 -33.44 -18.00
N LYS A 213 -50.10 -33.72 -16.78
CA LYS A 213 -50.00 -35.07 -16.21
C LYS A 213 -51.38 -35.70 -16.06
N ASP A 214 -52.38 -34.94 -15.61
CA ASP A 214 -53.77 -35.39 -15.44
C ASP A 214 -54.48 -35.63 -16.77
N ALA A 215 -54.25 -34.75 -17.76
CA ALA A 215 -54.70 -34.98 -19.13
C ALA A 215 -54.01 -36.21 -19.76
N TRP A 216 -52.76 -36.50 -19.39
CA TRP A 216 -52.06 -37.68 -19.89
C TRP A 216 -52.53 -38.98 -19.22
N SER A 217 -52.74 -38.98 -17.90
CA SER A 217 -53.24 -40.15 -17.15
C SER A 217 -54.68 -40.49 -17.53
N SER A 218 -55.53 -39.48 -17.78
CA SER A 218 -56.92 -39.62 -18.25
C SER A 218 -57.04 -39.96 -19.76
N ASP A 219 -55.94 -40.36 -20.41
CA ASP A 219 -55.77 -40.62 -21.86
C ASP A 219 -56.18 -39.47 -22.82
N GLN A 220 -56.40 -38.25 -22.31
CA GLN A 220 -56.78 -37.06 -23.08
C GLN A 220 -55.58 -36.45 -23.84
N LYS A 221 -54.90 -37.25 -24.68
CA LYS A 221 -53.63 -36.86 -25.34
C LYS A 221 -53.73 -35.62 -26.23
N VAL A 222 -54.92 -35.32 -26.78
CA VAL A 222 -55.18 -34.08 -27.54
C VAL A 222 -55.19 -32.85 -26.62
N LYS A 223 -55.74 -32.97 -25.41
CA LYS A 223 -55.69 -31.93 -24.37
C LYS A 223 -54.26 -31.72 -23.86
N ALA A 224 -53.53 -32.81 -23.63
CA ALA A 224 -52.09 -32.75 -23.32
C ALA A 224 -51.29 -31.98 -24.39
N LEU A 225 -51.51 -32.27 -25.68
CA LEU A 225 -50.87 -31.54 -26.77
C LEU A 225 -51.29 -30.05 -26.82
N LYS A 226 -52.58 -29.73 -26.61
CA LYS A 226 -53.05 -28.33 -26.50
C LYS A 226 -52.31 -27.56 -25.39
N ILE A 227 -52.18 -28.15 -24.19
CA ILE A 227 -51.51 -27.53 -23.03
C ILE A 227 -50.04 -27.22 -23.36
N VAL A 228 -49.31 -28.14 -23.99
CA VAL A 228 -47.88 -27.95 -24.29
C VAL A 228 -47.67 -26.93 -25.42
N ILE A 229 -48.59 -26.88 -26.40
CA ILE A 229 -48.62 -25.79 -27.40
C ILE A 229 -48.85 -24.44 -26.70
N GLN A 230 -49.80 -24.34 -25.77
CA GLN A 230 -50.09 -23.12 -25.01
C GLN A 230 -48.88 -22.68 -24.17
N CYS A 231 -48.22 -23.59 -23.45
CA CYS A 231 -46.99 -23.30 -22.70
C CYS A 231 -45.88 -22.79 -23.64
N SER A 232 -45.74 -23.39 -24.82
CA SER A 232 -44.74 -22.97 -25.81
C SER A 232 -45.03 -21.59 -26.42
N LYS A 233 -46.31 -21.19 -26.53
CA LYS A 233 -46.68 -19.83 -26.96
C LYS A 233 -46.17 -18.77 -25.99
N LEU A 234 -46.13 -19.06 -24.68
CA LEU A 234 -45.63 -18.10 -23.70
C LEU A 234 -44.18 -17.66 -23.99
N LEU A 235 -43.37 -18.50 -24.63
CA LEU A 235 -41.99 -18.17 -25.04
C LEU A 235 -41.90 -17.13 -26.18
N SER A 236 -43.00 -16.75 -26.84
CA SER A 236 -42.98 -15.63 -27.81
C SER A 236 -43.07 -14.25 -27.16
N ASP A 237 -43.43 -14.17 -25.88
CA ASP A 237 -43.51 -12.92 -25.12
C ASP A 237 -42.15 -12.58 -24.48
N THR A 238 -41.60 -11.41 -24.83
CA THR A 238 -40.32 -10.89 -24.34
C THR A 238 -40.46 -9.61 -23.50
N THR A 239 -41.67 -9.27 -23.03
CA THR A 239 -41.97 -8.03 -22.28
C THR A 239 -41.03 -7.76 -21.10
N VAL A 240 -40.78 -8.77 -20.25
CA VAL A 240 -39.87 -8.66 -19.10
C VAL A 240 -38.61 -9.48 -19.34
N ILE A 241 -37.63 -8.86 -20.02
CA ILE A 241 -36.36 -9.49 -20.44
C ILE A 241 -35.60 -10.12 -19.26
N GLN A 242 -35.59 -9.47 -18.09
CA GLN A 242 -34.87 -9.98 -16.90
C GLN A 242 -35.45 -11.29 -16.35
N PHE A 243 -36.76 -11.52 -16.51
CA PHE A 243 -37.45 -12.74 -16.06
C PHE A 243 -37.49 -13.84 -17.12
N TYR A 244 -37.21 -13.50 -18.39
CA TYR A 244 -37.20 -14.45 -19.51
C TYR A 244 -36.36 -15.72 -19.27
N PRO A 245 -35.18 -15.70 -18.60
CA PRO A 245 -34.42 -16.92 -18.30
C PRO A 245 -35.18 -17.90 -17.39
N SER A 246 -35.80 -17.40 -16.31
CA SER A 246 -36.61 -18.19 -15.37
C SER A 246 -37.85 -18.77 -16.05
N LYS A 247 -38.57 -17.91 -16.78
CA LYS A 247 -39.71 -18.26 -17.64
C LYS A 247 -39.36 -19.39 -18.62
N PHE A 248 -38.23 -19.27 -19.32
CA PHE A 248 -37.74 -20.27 -20.27
C PHE A 248 -37.48 -21.63 -19.61
N VAL A 249 -36.78 -21.66 -18.47
CA VAL A 249 -36.48 -22.93 -17.78
C VAL A 249 -37.77 -23.66 -17.40
N LEU A 250 -38.71 -22.98 -16.73
CA LEU A 250 -39.97 -23.58 -16.27
C LEU A 250 -40.81 -24.15 -17.42
N ILE A 251 -40.91 -23.44 -18.55
CA ILE A 251 -41.67 -23.92 -19.72
C ILE A 251 -40.94 -25.08 -20.40
N THR A 252 -39.61 -25.07 -20.48
CA THR A 252 -38.87 -26.19 -21.07
C THR A 252 -38.90 -27.46 -20.22
N ASP A 253 -39.11 -27.37 -18.90
CA ASP A 253 -39.37 -28.55 -18.06
C ASP A 253 -40.69 -29.25 -18.42
N ILE A 254 -41.74 -28.48 -18.77
CA ILE A 254 -43.04 -29.02 -19.22
C ILE A 254 -42.91 -29.68 -20.60
N LEU A 255 -42.18 -29.04 -21.51
CA LEU A 255 -41.84 -29.58 -22.82
C LEU A 255 -41.06 -30.90 -22.71
N ASP A 256 -40.02 -30.94 -21.87
CA ASP A 256 -39.22 -32.15 -21.64
C ASP A 256 -40.05 -33.25 -20.97
N THR A 257 -40.97 -32.90 -20.07
CA THR A 257 -41.94 -33.83 -19.46
C THR A 257 -42.87 -34.43 -20.51
N PHE A 258 -43.43 -33.61 -21.41
CA PHE A 258 -44.24 -34.10 -22.53
C PHE A 258 -43.42 -34.98 -23.50
N GLY A 259 -42.22 -34.55 -23.86
CA GLY A 259 -41.30 -35.31 -24.72
C GLY A 259 -40.98 -36.68 -24.14
N LYS A 260 -40.73 -36.74 -22.83
CA LYS A 260 -40.55 -37.99 -22.08
C LYS A 260 -41.81 -38.87 -22.11
N LEU A 261 -42.98 -38.33 -21.79
CA LEU A 261 -44.25 -39.09 -21.79
C LEU A 261 -44.60 -39.66 -23.17
N VAL A 262 -44.34 -38.91 -24.26
CA VAL A 262 -44.48 -39.39 -25.64
C VAL A 262 -43.49 -40.52 -25.94
N TYR A 263 -42.21 -40.34 -25.58
CA TYR A 263 -41.16 -41.34 -25.77
C TYR A 263 -41.45 -42.64 -25.00
N GLU A 264 -41.84 -42.56 -23.73
CA GLU A 264 -42.16 -43.71 -22.88
C GLU A 264 -43.38 -44.48 -23.40
N ARG A 265 -44.40 -43.80 -23.96
CA ARG A 265 -45.54 -44.46 -24.61
C ARG A 265 -45.14 -45.21 -25.89
N ILE A 266 -44.31 -44.60 -26.74
CA ILE A 266 -43.84 -45.25 -27.97
C ILE A 266 -42.96 -46.45 -27.61
N LEU A 267 -42.11 -46.32 -26.58
CA LEU A 267 -41.31 -47.41 -26.06
C LEU A 267 -42.16 -48.55 -25.48
N SER A 268 -43.18 -48.25 -24.66
CA SER A 268 -44.03 -49.29 -24.08
C SER A 268 -44.79 -50.09 -25.14
N MET A 269 -45.22 -49.44 -26.23
CA MET A 269 -45.83 -50.10 -27.38
C MET A 269 -44.87 -51.03 -28.15
N CYS A 270 -43.55 -50.95 -27.90
CA CYS A 270 -42.56 -51.89 -28.41
C CYS A 270 -42.37 -53.13 -27.52
N MET A 271 -42.89 -53.14 -26.29
CA MET A 271 -42.56 -54.15 -25.26
C MET A 271 -43.49 -55.37 -25.24
N ASP A 272 -44.57 -55.38 -26.01
CA ASP A 272 -45.62 -56.42 -26.01
C ASP A 272 -45.18 -57.81 -26.55
N ASN A 273 -43.89 -58.07 -26.75
CA ASN A 273 -43.40 -59.41 -27.10
C ASN A 273 -42.00 -59.75 -26.53
N ARG A 274 -41.98 -60.15 -25.25
CA ARG A 274 -40.99 -61.04 -24.57
C ARG A 274 -39.49 -60.71 -24.63
N VAL A 275 -39.04 -59.60 -25.19
CA VAL A 275 -37.64 -59.14 -25.10
C VAL A 275 -37.58 -57.68 -24.66
N SER A 276 -36.81 -57.40 -23.60
CA SER A 276 -36.50 -56.02 -23.23
C SER A 276 -35.51 -55.45 -24.25
N LEU A 277 -35.91 -54.39 -24.94
CA LEU A 277 -34.98 -53.60 -25.76
C LEU A 277 -33.89 -52.99 -24.85
N SER A 278 -32.65 -52.95 -25.34
CA SER A 278 -31.55 -52.25 -24.68
C SER A 278 -31.60 -50.75 -25.01
N ASP A 279 -30.87 -49.92 -24.25
CA ASP A 279 -30.82 -48.47 -24.49
C ASP A 279 -30.31 -48.09 -25.90
N ASN A 280 -29.70 -49.03 -26.63
CA ASN A 280 -29.23 -48.90 -28.02
C ASN A 280 -29.89 -49.90 -29.00
N PHE A 281 -31.22 -50.03 -28.93
CA PHE A 281 -32.03 -50.66 -29.97
C PHE A 281 -31.87 -49.95 -31.35
N SER A 282 -32.18 -50.67 -32.43
CA SER A 282 -32.19 -50.12 -33.79
C SER A 282 -33.63 -49.89 -34.31
N PRO A 283 -33.84 -49.03 -35.32
CA PRO A 283 -35.16 -48.82 -35.91
C PRO A 283 -35.72 -50.08 -36.61
N GLU A 284 -34.84 -51.02 -36.99
CA GLU A 284 -35.26 -52.30 -37.58
C GLU A 284 -35.97 -53.19 -36.55
N SER A 285 -35.62 -53.09 -35.26
CA SER A 285 -36.22 -53.89 -34.17
C SER A 285 -37.46 -53.26 -33.53
N VAL A 286 -37.97 -52.15 -34.09
CA VAL A 286 -39.19 -51.46 -33.62
C VAL A 286 -40.39 -51.99 -34.41
N ASN A 287 -41.52 -52.24 -33.75
CA ASN A 287 -42.74 -52.70 -34.43
C ASN A 287 -43.42 -51.56 -35.20
N ASP A 288 -44.18 -51.92 -36.24
CA ASP A 288 -44.69 -50.91 -37.18
C ASP A 288 -45.82 -50.05 -36.58
N THR A 289 -46.55 -50.58 -35.59
CA THR A 289 -47.53 -49.81 -34.79
C THR A 289 -46.88 -48.71 -33.95
N ALA A 290 -45.69 -48.94 -33.37
CA ALA A 290 -44.94 -47.87 -32.69
C ALA A 290 -44.33 -46.87 -33.68
N LYS A 291 -43.84 -47.31 -34.85
CA LYS A 291 -43.38 -46.40 -35.93
C LYS A 291 -44.52 -45.51 -36.43
N GLU A 292 -45.68 -46.09 -36.72
CA GLU A 292 -46.87 -45.35 -37.17
C GLU A 292 -47.35 -44.37 -36.08
N THR A 293 -47.35 -44.79 -34.81
CA THR A 293 -47.68 -43.90 -33.68
C THR A 293 -46.68 -42.74 -33.55
N CYS A 294 -45.40 -43.00 -33.76
CA CYS A 294 -44.34 -41.97 -33.76
C CYS A 294 -44.50 -40.98 -34.93
N LEU A 295 -44.69 -41.48 -36.16
CA LEU A 295 -44.99 -40.65 -37.33
C LEU A 295 -46.25 -39.80 -37.14
N ASN A 296 -47.31 -40.38 -36.56
CA ASN A 296 -48.55 -39.66 -36.24
C ASN A 296 -48.33 -38.50 -35.25
N TRP A 297 -47.38 -38.59 -34.32
CA TRP A 297 -46.99 -37.45 -33.47
C TRP A 297 -46.26 -36.37 -34.29
N PHE A 298 -45.26 -36.74 -35.10
CA PHE A 298 -44.55 -35.79 -35.97
C PHE A 298 -45.48 -35.07 -36.97
N PHE A 299 -46.42 -35.78 -37.60
CA PHE A 299 -47.41 -35.15 -38.49
C PHE A 299 -48.36 -34.20 -37.75
N LYS A 300 -48.83 -34.55 -36.54
CA LYS A 300 -49.66 -33.66 -35.72
C LYS A 300 -48.90 -32.40 -35.32
N ILE A 301 -47.61 -32.50 -34.99
CA ILE A 301 -46.75 -31.38 -34.64
C ILE A 301 -46.40 -30.52 -35.87
N ALA A 302 -46.11 -31.12 -37.02
CA ALA A 302 -45.87 -30.40 -38.27
C ALA A 302 -47.08 -29.54 -38.70
N SER A 303 -48.30 -29.98 -38.38
CA SER A 303 -49.54 -29.25 -38.67
C SER A 303 -49.78 -27.99 -37.80
N ILE A 304 -48.96 -27.76 -36.76
CA ILE A 304 -49.00 -26.53 -35.96
C ILE A 304 -48.58 -25.35 -36.84
N ARG A 305 -49.47 -24.35 -36.94
CA ARG A 305 -49.28 -23.17 -37.82
C ARG A 305 -48.21 -22.20 -37.30
N GLU A 306 -48.13 -22.03 -35.98
CA GLU A 306 -47.24 -21.06 -35.34
C GLU A 306 -45.82 -21.62 -35.18
N LEU A 307 -44.82 -20.83 -35.61
CA LEU A 307 -43.42 -21.29 -35.71
C LEU A 307 -42.82 -21.66 -34.35
N ILE A 308 -43.03 -20.84 -33.32
CA ILE A 308 -42.42 -21.01 -32.00
C ILE A 308 -42.96 -22.28 -31.30
N PRO A 309 -44.29 -22.49 -31.15
CA PRO A 309 -44.81 -23.76 -30.60
C PRO A 309 -44.42 -24.98 -31.41
N ARG A 310 -44.46 -24.90 -32.76
CA ARG A 310 -44.03 -26.03 -33.60
C ARG A 310 -42.57 -26.40 -33.33
N PHE A 311 -41.67 -25.43 -33.31
CA PHE A 311 -40.24 -25.65 -33.07
C PHE A 311 -39.98 -26.28 -31.70
N TYR A 312 -40.55 -25.72 -30.62
CA TYR A 312 -40.29 -26.21 -29.27
C TYR A 312 -40.87 -27.61 -29.03
N VAL A 313 -42.10 -27.87 -29.47
CA VAL A 313 -42.73 -29.20 -29.32
C VAL A 313 -42.03 -30.26 -30.20
N GLU A 314 -41.58 -29.90 -31.40
CA GLU A 314 -40.81 -30.81 -32.26
C GLU A 314 -39.41 -31.11 -31.70
N ALA A 315 -38.73 -30.11 -31.13
CA ALA A 315 -37.46 -30.29 -30.44
C ALA A 315 -37.62 -31.17 -29.18
N ALA A 316 -38.71 -31.02 -28.41
CA ALA A 316 -38.98 -31.82 -27.22
C ALA A 316 -39.14 -33.33 -27.54
N ILE A 317 -39.83 -33.67 -28.63
CA ILE A 317 -39.98 -35.08 -29.04
C ILE A 317 -38.83 -35.59 -29.92
N LEU A 318 -37.79 -34.80 -30.21
CA LEU A 318 -36.76 -35.11 -31.22
C LEU A 318 -36.06 -36.47 -31.02
N LYS A 319 -35.92 -36.91 -29.76
CA LYS A 319 -35.37 -38.23 -29.40
C LYS A 319 -36.21 -39.42 -29.93
N CYS A 320 -37.50 -39.21 -30.20
CA CYS A 320 -38.38 -40.22 -30.79
C CYS A 320 -38.00 -40.59 -32.24
N ASN A 321 -37.17 -39.79 -32.93
CA ASN A 321 -36.62 -40.17 -34.23
C ASN A 321 -35.75 -41.45 -34.16
N LYS A 322 -35.23 -41.84 -32.99
CA LYS A 322 -34.51 -43.12 -32.79
C LYS A 322 -35.39 -44.34 -33.10
N PHE A 323 -36.73 -44.21 -33.01
CA PHE A 323 -37.69 -45.25 -33.41
C PHE A 323 -37.90 -45.34 -34.93
N LEU A 324 -37.51 -44.31 -35.70
CA LEU A 324 -37.81 -44.18 -37.13
C LEU A 324 -36.61 -44.46 -38.03
N SER A 325 -35.44 -43.87 -37.76
CA SER A 325 -34.22 -44.15 -38.52
C SER A 325 -32.94 -43.85 -37.73
N LYS A 326 -31.84 -44.53 -38.06
CA LYS A 326 -30.52 -44.31 -37.42
C LYS A 326 -29.95 -42.91 -37.72
N THR A 327 -30.44 -42.27 -38.78
CA THR A 327 -29.99 -40.96 -39.29
C THR A 327 -30.98 -39.82 -39.04
N GLY A 328 -32.20 -40.10 -38.57
CA GLY A 328 -33.31 -39.13 -38.56
C GLY A 328 -33.08 -37.86 -37.73
N ILE A 329 -32.28 -37.95 -36.66
CA ILE A 329 -31.82 -36.78 -35.89
C ILE A 329 -30.89 -35.91 -36.75
N SER A 330 -29.99 -36.53 -37.52
CA SER A 330 -29.07 -35.86 -38.46
C SER A 330 -29.78 -35.17 -39.63
N GLU A 331 -30.93 -35.70 -40.05
CA GLU A 331 -31.76 -35.16 -41.14
C GLU A 331 -32.69 -34.04 -40.65
N CYS A 332 -33.23 -34.16 -39.42
CA CYS A 332 -34.06 -33.12 -38.82
C CYS A 332 -33.26 -31.91 -38.32
N LEU A 333 -32.01 -32.07 -37.89
CA LEU A 333 -31.20 -30.99 -37.32
C LEU A 333 -30.98 -29.80 -38.27
N PRO A 334 -30.58 -29.98 -39.56
CA PRO A 334 -30.47 -28.87 -40.52
C PRO A 334 -31.79 -28.11 -40.72
N ARG A 335 -32.93 -28.83 -40.70
CA ARG A 335 -34.28 -28.24 -40.81
C ARG A 335 -34.64 -27.43 -39.58
N LEU A 336 -34.50 -27.98 -38.37
CA LEU A 336 -34.75 -27.27 -37.11
C LEU A 336 -33.84 -26.04 -36.96
N THR A 337 -32.56 -26.17 -37.29
CA THR A 337 -31.59 -25.04 -37.30
C THR A 337 -31.99 -23.96 -38.30
N SER A 338 -32.62 -24.33 -39.42
CA SER A 338 -33.14 -23.39 -40.41
C SER A 338 -34.47 -22.74 -39.98
N MET A 339 -35.33 -23.46 -39.25
CA MET A 339 -36.56 -22.92 -38.66
C MET A 339 -36.30 -21.81 -37.65
N ILE A 340 -35.22 -21.90 -36.87
CA ILE A 340 -34.79 -20.83 -35.94
C ILE A 340 -34.54 -19.49 -36.67
N ARG A 341 -34.12 -19.52 -37.94
CA ARG A 341 -33.89 -18.29 -38.74
C ARG A 341 -35.17 -17.50 -39.03
N GLY A 342 -36.35 -18.13 -38.89
CA GLY A 342 -37.65 -17.47 -39.01
C GLY A 342 -38.14 -16.81 -37.72
N ILE A 343 -37.40 -16.91 -36.61
CA ILE A 343 -37.71 -16.23 -35.36
C ILE A 343 -37.09 -14.83 -35.40
N GLY A 344 -37.93 -13.81 -35.55
CA GLY A 344 -37.48 -12.41 -35.71
C GLY A 344 -36.98 -11.74 -34.42
N ASP A 345 -37.42 -12.21 -33.24
CA ASP A 345 -36.94 -11.74 -31.95
C ASP A 345 -35.57 -12.39 -31.62
N PRO A 346 -34.49 -11.61 -31.40
CA PRO A 346 -33.16 -12.16 -31.13
C PRO A 346 -33.07 -12.94 -29.82
N LEU A 347 -33.80 -12.55 -28.77
CA LEU A 347 -33.80 -13.20 -27.47
C LEU A 347 -34.46 -14.58 -27.58
N VAL A 348 -35.66 -14.65 -28.16
CA VAL A 348 -36.35 -15.91 -28.42
C VAL A 348 -35.50 -16.81 -29.34
N ALA A 349 -34.88 -16.25 -30.37
CA ALA A 349 -34.04 -17.01 -31.28
C ALA A 349 -32.76 -17.55 -30.61
N VAL A 350 -32.13 -16.83 -29.67
CA VAL A 350 -30.98 -17.33 -28.91
C VAL A 350 -31.38 -18.45 -27.96
N TYR A 351 -32.49 -18.28 -27.22
CA TYR A 351 -33.00 -19.33 -26.32
C TYR A 351 -33.54 -20.56 -27.08
N ALA A 352 -34.04 -20.40 -28.31
CA ALA A 352 -34.38 -21.51 -29.19
C ALA A 352 -33.14 -22.34 -29.58
N ARG A 353 -32.00 -21.69 -29.87
CA ARG A 353 -30.71 -22.37 -30.09
C ARG A 353 -30.24 -23.07 -28.82
N ALA A 354 -30.33 -22.41 -27.66
CA ALA A 354 -29.96 -22.99 -26.38
C ALA A 354 -30.76 -24.25 -26.05
N TYR A 355 -32.08 -24.27 -26.31
CA TYR A 355 -32.91 -25.47 -26.13
C TYR A 355 -32.50 -26.61 -27.07
N LEU A 356 -32.31 -26.33 -28.37
CA LEU A 356 -31.89 -27.35 -29.34
C LEU A 356 -30.52 -27.95 -28.98
N CYS A 357 -29.55 -27.13 -28.57
CA CYS A 357 -28.26 -27.59 -28.06
C CYS A 357 -28.41 -28.39 -26.75
N ARG A 358 -29.31 -28.01 -25.83
CA ARG A 358 -29.57 -28.75 -24.58
C ARG A 358 -30.18 -30.14 -24.85
N VAL A 359 -31.07 -30.26 -25.83
CA VAL A 359 -31.69 -31.54 -26.24
C VAL A 359 -30.66 -32.49 -26.90
N LEU A 360 -29.69 -31.94 -27.65
CA LEU A 360 -28.74 -32.69 -28.48
C LEU A 360 -27.31 -32.78 -27.93
N LEU A 361 -27.04 -32.23 -26.75
CA LEU A 361 -25.69 -32.02 -26.19
C LEU A 361 -24.76 -33.24 -26.34
N THR A 362 -25.23 -34.43 -25.94
CA THR A 362 -24.47 -35.68 -26.00
C THR A 362 -24.05 -36.05 -27.43
N GLU A 363 -24.98 -35.96 -28.40
CA GLU A 363 -24.70 -36.32 -29.80
C GLU A 363 -23.88 -35.24 -30.51
N MET A 364 -24.03 -33.97 -30.13
CA MET A 364 -23.15 -32.88 -30.59
C MET A 364 -21.72 -33.08 -30.10
N MET A 365 -21.51 -33.39 -28.81
CA MET A 365 -20.17 -33.65 -28.26
C MET A 365 -19.48 -34.83 -28.96
N GLU A 366 -20.20 -35.91 -29.26
CA GLU A 366 -19.61 -37.07 -29.95
C GLU A 366 -19.31 -36.80 -31.44
N ARG A 367 -20.06 -35.90 -32.10
CA ARG A 367 -19.73 -35.44 -33.46
C ARG A 367 -18.51 -34.51 -33.48
N CYS A 368 -18.37 -33.60 -32.51
CA CYS A 368 -17.21 -32.71 -32.43
C CYS A 368 -15.90 -33.49 -32.31
N LYS A 369 -15.86 -34.59 -31.52
CA LYS A 369 -14.69 -35.49 -31.44
C LYS A 369 -14.28 -36.15 -32.78
N LYS A 370 -15.09 -36.04 -33.85
CA LYS A 370 -14.88 -36.69 -35.15
C LYS A 370 -14.61 -35.71 -36.30
N LEU A 371 -14.43 -34.42 -35.99
CA LEU A 371 -14.08 -33.36 -36.96
C LEU A 371 -12.63 -32.91 -36.75
N GLY A 372 -11.80 -32.87 -37.80
CA GLY A 372 -10.38 -32.48 -37.68
C GLY A 372 -10.15 -31.01 -37.30
N ASN A 373 -10.98 -30.12 -37.85
CA ASN A 373 -10.91 -28.67 -37.60
C ASN A 373 -11.60 -28.26 -36.28
N ASN A 374 -11.05 -28.76 -35.18
CA ASN A 374 -11.54 -28.50 -33.82
C ASN A 374 -10.90 -27.27 -33.15
N ALA A 375 -9.92 -26.60 -33.75
CA ALA A 375 -9.10 -25.58 -33.09
C ALA A 375 -9.96 -24.39 -32.60
N LEU A 376 -10.83 -23.85 -33.45
CA LEU A 376 -11.77 -22.78 -33.06
C LEU A 376 -12.72 -23.22 -31.94
N LEU A 377 -13.27 -24.44 -32.04
CA LEU A 377 -14.17 -24.99 -31.02
C LEU A 377 -13.46 -25.18 -29.67
N LEU A 378 -12.22 -25.68 -29.70
CA LEU A 378 -11.42 -25.91 -28.49
C LEU A 378 -11.06 -24.57 -27.83
N ASN A 379 -10.76 -23.53 -28.61
CA ASN A 379 -10.59 -22.18 -28.08
C ASN A 379 -11.89 -21.64 -27.48
N SER A 380 -13.05 -21.85 -28.12
CA SER A 380 -14.35 -21.47 -27.56
C SER A 380 -14.66 -22.20 -26.25
N VAL A 381 -14.35 -23.50 -26.14
CA VAL A 381 -14.48 -24.25 -24.87
C VAL A 381 -13.57 -23.65 -23.79
N MET A 382 -12.29 -23.40 -24.10
CA MET A 382 -11.35 -22.77 -23.17
C MET A 382 -11.69 -21.30 -22.82
N SER A 383 -12.61 -20.66 -23.55
CA SER A 383 -13.06 -19.28 -23.31
C SER A 383 -14.43 -19.19 -22.63
N ALA A 384 -15.22 -20.27 -22.62
CA ALA A 384 -16.62 -20.26 -22.16
C ALA A 384 -16.87 -21.13 -20.92
N PHE A 385 -15.98 -22.06 -20.58
CA PHE A 385 -16.05 -22.85 -19.35
C PHE A 385 -15.23 -22.19 -18.24
N ARG A 386 -15.53 -22.52 -16.97
CA ARG A 386 -14.79 -21.97 -15.82
C ARG A 386 -13.34 -22.47 -15.83
N ALA A 387 -12.41 -21.65 -15.33
CA ALA A 387 -10.99 -21.98 -15.35
C ALA A 387 -10.65 -23.29 -14.60
N GLU A 388 -11.34 -23.61 -13.51
CA GLU A 388 -11.08 -24.83 -12.73
C GLU A 388 -11.46 -26.10 -13.52
N PHE A 389 -12.53 -26.03 -14.31
CA PHE A 389 -12.98 -27.12 -15.21
C PHE A 389 -11.91 -27.44 -16.28
N ILE A 390 -11.17 -26.42 -16.73
CA ILE A 390 -10.12 -26.56 -17.74
C ILE A 390 -8.82 -27.01 -17.07
N ALA A 391 -8.42 -26.37 -15.96
CA ALA A 391 -7.21 -26.69 -15.20
C ALA A 391 -7.19 -28.17 -14.75
N ALA A 392 -8.31 -28.69 -14.26
CA ALA A 392 -8.46 -30.08 -13.83
C ALA A 392 -8.23 -31.14 -14.93
N ARG A 393 -8.27 -30.77 -16.22
CA ARG A 393 -8.03 -31.65 -17.38
C ARG A 393 -6.99 -31.09 -18.35
N SER A 394 -6.05 -30.29 -17.85
CA SER A 394 -5.02 -29.64 -18.68
C SER A 394 -4.25 -30.62 -19.58
N MET A 395 -4.03 -31.85 -19.12
CA MET A 395 -3.39 -32.91 -19.90
C MET A 395 -4.23 -33.36 -21.11
N ASP A 396 -5.55 -33.51 -20.95
CA ASP A 396 -6.47 -33.83 -22.06
C ASP A 396 -6.49 -32.69 -23.09
N PHE A 397 -6.55 -31.44 -22.62
CA PHE A 397 -6.47 -30.27 -23.49
C PHE A 397 -5.14 -30.21 -24.24
N ILE A 398 -4.00 -30.49 -23.60
CA ILE A 398 -2.70 -30.57 -24.28
C ILE A 398 -2.68 -31.68 -25.34
N GLY A 399 -3.33 -32.82 -25.10
CA GLY A 399 -3.51 -33.87 -26.12
C GLY A 399 -4.29 -33.36 -27.33
N MET A 400 -5.50 -32.83 -27.09
CA MET A 400 -6.38 -32.31 -28.15
C MET A 400 -5.74 -31.15 -28.95
N ILE A 401 -4.97 -30.27 -28.30
CA ILE A 401 -4.26 -29.17 -28.99
C ILE A 401 -3.16 -29.71 -29.91
N LYS A 402 -2.45 -30.78 -29.52
CA LYS A 402 -1.41 -31.41 -30.35
C LYS A 402 -2.01 -32.09 -31.59
N GLU A 403 -3.09 -32.84 -31.41
CA GLU A 403 -3.74 -33.65 -32.45
C GLU A 403 -4.54 -32.84 -33.47
N CYS A 404 -4.98 -31.62 -33.13
CA CYS A 404 -5.83 -30.82 -34.01
C CYS A 404 -5.11 -30.28 -35.26
N ASP A 405 -5.84 -30.05 -36.35
CA ASP A 405 -5.31 -29.38 -37.56
C ASP A 405 -5.13 -27.86 -37.33
N GLU A 406 -4.07 -27.28 -37.90
CA GLU A 406 -3.81 -25.82 -37.83
C GLU A 406 -4.65 -25.00 -38.83
N SER A 407 -5.61 -25.64 -39.51
CA SER A 407 -6.36 -25.12 -40.66
C SER A 407 -7.47 -24.13 -40.29
N GLY A 408 -7.10 -23.01 -39.66
CA GLY A 408 -7.99 -21.88 -39.40
C GLY A 408 -7.78 -21.18 -38.06
N PHE A 409 -7.04 -21.79 -37.13
CA PHE A 409 -6.67 -21.16 -35.85
C PHE A 409 -5.33 -21.72 -35.34
N PRO A 410 -4.29 -20.88 -35.15
CA PRO A 410 -2.96 -21.34 -34.75
C PRO A 410 -2.88 -22.02 -33.38
N LYS A 411 -2.08 -23.09 -33.27
CA LYS A 411 -1.83 -23.80 -32.00
C LYS A 411 -1.21 -22.93 -30.91
N HIS A 412 -0.43 -21.90 -31.25
CA HIS A 412 0.13 -21.00 -30.26
C HIS A 412 -0.98 -20.25 -29.48
N LEU A 413 -2.08 -19.84 -30.15
CA LEU A 413 -3.21 -19.21 -29.48
C LEU A 413 -3.93 -20.18 -28.53
N LEU A 414 -4.01 -21.47 -28.89
CA LEU A 414 -4.57 -22.50 -28.00
C LEU A 414 -3.72 -22.70 -26.74
N PHE A 415 -2.39 -22.78 -26.88
CA PHE A 415 -1.50 -22.84 -25.72
C PHE A 415 -1.53 -21.56 -24.87
N ARG A 416 -1.75 -20.38 -25.48
CA ARG A 416 -1.97 -19.12 -24.76
C ARG A 416 -3.28 -19.15 -23.96
N SER A 417 -4.39 -19.55 -24.58
CA SER A 417 -5.70 -19.68 -23.91
C SER A 417 -5.70 -20.71 -22.79
N LEU A 418 -4.99 -21.84 -22.95
CA LEU A 418 -4.78 -22.81 -21.87
C LEU A 418 -3.96 -22.19 -20.72
N GLY A 419 -2.87 -21.51 -21.04
CA GLY A 419 -2.03 -20.81 -20.05
C GLY A 419 -2.80 -19.76 -19.24
N LEU A 420 -3.72 -19.03 -19.88
CA LEU A 420 -4.54 -18.02 -19.19
C LEU A 420 -5.51 -18.67 -18.19
N ASN A 421 -6.09 -19.83 -18.51
CA ASN A 421 -6.90 -20.59 -17.56
C ASN A 421 -6.06 -21.16 -16.41
N LEU A 422 -4.83 -21.60 -16.70
CA LEU A 422 -3.86 -22.09 -15.72
C LEU A 422 -3.29 -21.00 -14.80
N ALA A 423 -3.32 -19.73 -15.21
CA ALA A 423 -3.00 -18.60 -14.35
C ALA A 423 -4.15 -18.29 -13.36
N LEU A 424 -5.40 -18.51 -13.78
CA LEU A 424 -6.60 -18.29 -12.97
C LEU A 424 -6.90 -19.44 -11.99
N ALA A 425 -6.67 -20.70 -12.39
CA ALA A 425 -6.97 -21.88 -11.58
C ALA A 425 -5.85 -22.93 -11.59
N ASP A 426 -5.52 -23.44 -10.40
CA ASP A 426 -4.43 -24.39 -10.19
C ASP A 426 -4.80 -25.81 -10.69
N PRO A 427 -3.96 -26.46 -11.52
CA PRO A 427 -4.17 -27.85 -11.92
C PRO A 427 -3.63 -28.85 -10.87
N PRO A 428 -3.98 -30.15 -10.99
CA PRO A 428 -3.56 -31.20 -10.06
C PRO A 428 -2.04 -31.26 -9.86
N GLU A 429 -1.61 -31.40 -8.61
CA GLU A 429 -0.20 -31.18 -8.22
C GLU A 429 0.78 -32.11 -8.97
N ASN A 430 0.39 -33.38 -9.14
CA ASN A 430 1.16 -34.42 -9.83
C ASN A 430 1.43 -34.06 -11.30
N ASP A 431 0.47 -33.40 -11.95
CA ASP A 431 0.50 -33.16 -13.39
C ASP A 431 1.28 -31.88 -13.74
N ARG A 432 1.47 -30.96 -12.78
CA ARG A 432 2.04 -29.61 -13.03
C ARG A 432 3.32 -29.64 -13.86
N LEU A 433 4.29 -30.46 -13.46
CA LEU A 433 5.57 -30.57 -14.16
C LEU A 433 5.42 -31.16 -15.57
N GLN A 434 4.46 -32.07 -15.78
CA GLN A 434 4.19 -32.65 -17.09
C GLN A 434 3.45 -31.66 -18.00
N ILE A 435 2.48 -30.90 -17.46
CA ILE A 435 1.78 -29.79 -18.14
C ILE A 435 2.79 -28.77 -18.67
N LEU A 436 3.70 -28.28 -17.81
CA LEU A 436 4.74 -27.32 -18.22
C LEU A 436 5.65 -27.91 -19.31
N ASN A 437 6.16 -29.13 -19.12
CA ASN A 437 7.06 -29.76 -20.10
C ASN A 437 6.38 -30.00 -21.45
N GLU A 438 5.13 -30.47 -21.47
CA GLU A 438 4.42 -30.79 -22.71
C GLU A 438 3.93 -29.56 -23.47
N ALA A 439 3.63 -28.45 -22.78
CA ALA A 439 3.37 -27.16 -23.41
C ALA A 439 4.68 -26.51 -23.92
N TRP A 440 5.73 -26.44 -23.09
CA TRP A 440 6.98 -25.77 -23.45
C TRP A 440 7.69 -26.46 -24.62
N LYS A 441 7.58 -27.79 -24.76
CA LYS A 441 8.01 -28.58 -25.94
C LYS A 441 7.40 -28.13 -27.28
N VAL A 442 6.30 -27.37 -27.27
CA VAL A 442 5.70 -26.74 -28.44
C VAL A 442 6.05 -25.26 -28.52
N ILE A 443 5.95 -24.52 -27.40
CA ILE A 443 6.24 -23.08 -27.35
C ILE A 443 7.68 -22.78 -27.80
N THR A 444 8.67 -23.55 -27.32
CA THR A 444 10.11 -23.42 -27.68
C THR A 444 10.45 -23.76 -29.15
N LYS A 445 9.44 -24.06 -29.99
CA LYS A 445 9.58 -24.31 -31.43
C LYS A 445 8.93 -23.21 -32.30
N LEU A 446 8.31 -22.21 -31.68
CA LEU A 446 7.70 -21.08 -32.39
C LEU A 446 8.80 -20.19 -32.98
N LYS A 447 8.83 -20.08 -34.31
CA LYS A 447 9.87 -19.33 -35.05
C LYS A 447 9.63 -17.81 -35.07
N ASN A 448 8.40 -17.37 -34.87
CA ASN A 448 8.03 -15.96 -34.83
C ASN A 448 8.19 -15.44 -33.38
N PRO A 449 9.07 -14.46 -33.12
CA PRO A 449 9.28 -13.93 -31.76
C PRO A 449 8.00 -13.38 -31.13
N GLN A 450 7.09 -12.79 -31.91
CA GLN A 450 5.83 -12.25 -31.40
C GLN A 450 4.85 -13.37 -30.98
N ASP A 451 4.72 -14.43 -31.78
CA ASP A 451 3.88 -15.59 -31.39
C ASP A 451 4.48 -16.33 -30.17
N TYR A 452 5.81 -16.36 -30.07
CA TYR A 452 6.54 -16.92 -28.93
C TYR A 452 6.30 -16.10 -27.65
N ILE A 453 6.56 -14.79 -27.67
CA ILE A 453 6.52 -13.96 -26.47
C ILE A 453 5.10 -13.84 -25.91
N ASN A 454 4.09 -13.77 -26.79
CA ASN A 454 2.67 -13.74 -26.38
C ASN A 454 2.22 -15.05 -25.70
N CYS A 455 2.93 -16.17 -25.91
CA CYS A 455 2.76 -17.41 -25.13
C CYS A 455 3.60 -17.38 -23.85
N ALA A 456 4.89 -17.02 -23.94
CA ALA A 456 5.82 -17.03 -22.81
C ALA A 456 5.38 -16.09 -21.69
N GLU A 457 4.83 -14.91 -22.01
CA GLU A 457 4.26 -13.93 -21.07
C GLU A 457 3.20 -14.53 -20.12
N VAL A 458 2.43 -15.50 -20.62
CA VAL A 458 1.40 -16.20 -19.86
C VAL A 458 1.99 -17.38 -19.09
N TRP A 459 2.84 -18.18 -19.74
CA TRP A 459 3.42 -19.39 -19.13
C TRP A 459 4.52 -19.12 -18.09
N VAL A 460 5.14 -17.93 -18.09
CA VAL A 460 6.00 -17.46 -16.99
C VAL A 460 5.21 -17.38 -15.67
N GLU A 461 3.96 -16.94 -15.71
CA GLU A 461 3.09 -16.80 -14.53
C GLU A 461 2.89 -18.15 -13.83
N TYR A 462 2.46 -19.14 -14.63
CA TYR A 462 2.33 -20.53 -14.22
C TYR A 462 3.66 -21.12 -13.70
N THR A 463 4.78 -20.78 -14.34
CA THR A 463 6.12 -21.23 -13.93
C THR A 463 6.50 -20.66 -12.56
N CYS A 464 6.27 -19.37 -12.31
CA CYS A 464 6.63 -18.71 -11.05
C CYS A 464 5.67 -19.07 -9.89
N ARG A 465 4.41 -19.38 -10.18
CA ARG A 465 3.39 -19.77 -9.19
C ARG A 465 3.60 -21.19 -8.62
N HIS A 466 4.21 -22.10 -9.39
CA HIS A 466 4.28 -23.52 -9.03
C HIS A 466 5.68 -24.13 -8.89
N PHE A 467 6.71 -23.51 -9.47
CA PHE A 467 8.05 -24.09 -9.53
C PHE A 467 9.08 -23.21 -8.83
N LYS A 468 10.33 -23.69 -8.77
CA LYS A 468 11.41 -23.02 -8.06
C LYS A 468 12.37 -22.38 -9.05
N LYS A 469 13.44 -21.79 -8.51
CA LYS A 469 14.55 -21.14 -9.23
C LYS A 469 14.97 -21.82 -10.54
N ARG A 470 15.04 -23.16 -10.59
CA ARG A 470 15.57 -23.90 -11.75
C ARG A 470 14.69 -23.75 -12.98
N GLU A 471 13.38 -23.90 -12.82
CA GLU A 471 12.42 -23.88 -13.92
C GLU A 471 12.26 -22.45 -14.44
N VAL A 472 12.16 -21.47 -13.53
CA VAL A 472 12.15 -20.03 -13.87
C VAL A 472 13.44 -19.63 -14.60
N ASN A 473 14.62 -20.05 -14.13
CA ASN A 473 15.89 -19.79 -14.82
C ASN A 473 15.95 -20.39 -16.23
N THR A 474 15.32 -21.56 -16.42
CA THR A 474 15.26 -22.25 -17.71
C THR A 474 14.33 -21.53 -18.69
N VAL A 475 13.17 -21.07 -18.22
CA VAL A 475 12.23 -20.25 -19.02
C VAL A 475 12.85 -18.91 -19.41
N LEU A 476 13.48 -18.19 -18.47
CA LEU A 476 14.18 -16.93 -18.77
C LEU A 476 15.34 -17.14 -19.75
N ALA A 477 16.11 -18.23 -19.63
CA ALA A 477 17.16 -18.58 -20.59
C ALA A 477 16.62 -18.74 -22.02
N ASP A 478 15.47 -19.40 -22.18
CA ASP A 478 14.86 -19.64 -23.49
C ASP A 478 14.23 -18.37 -24.08
N ILE A 479 13.70 -17.47 -23.24
CA ILE A 479 13.19 -16.16 -23.66
C ILE A 479 14.34 -15.27 -24.17
N ILE A 480 15.45 -15.17 -23.43
CA ILE A 480 16.66 -14.45 -23.90
C ILE A 480 17.08 -15.01 -25.27
N LYS A 481 17.13 -16.34 -25.40
CA LYS A 481 17.54 -17.02 -26.64
C LYS A 481 16.63 -16.74 -27.84
N HIS A 482 15.32 -16.60 -27.66
CA HIS A 482 14.39 -16.33 -28.76
C HIS A 482 14.22 -14.84 -29.09
N MET A 483 14.43 -13.94 -28.12
CA MET A 483 14.21 -12.50 -28.30
C MET A 483 15.48 -11.70 -28.63
N THR A 484 16.68 -12.24 -28.35
CA THR A 484 17.96 -11.62 -28.71
C THR A 484 18.23 -11.55 -30.23
N PRO A 485 17.93 -12.59 -31.04
CA PRO A 485 18.07 -12.54 -32.50
C PRO A 485 17.33 -11.35 -33.10
N ASP A 486 17.96 -10.71 -34.09
CA ASP A 486 17.45 -9.55 -34.83
C ASP A 486 16.93 -8.37 -33.96
N ARG A 487 17.31 -8.34 -32.67
CA ARG A 487 16.85 -7.39 -31.63
C ARG A 487 15.34 -7.39 -31.45
N ALA A 488 14.68 -8.54 -31.66
CA ALA A 488 13.23 -8.71 -31.56
C ALA A 488 12.60 -8.34 -30.19
N PHE A 489 13.42 -8.19 -29.14
CA PHE A 489 12.99 -7.60 -27.86
C PHE A 489 12.47 -6.16 -27.98
N GLU A 490 12.89 -5.36 -28.96
CA GLU A 490 12.47 -3.95 -29.07
C GLU A 490 10.98 -3.80 -29.39
N ASP A 491 10.42 -4.70 -30.20
CA ASP A 491 8.99 -4.76 -30.53
C ASP A 491 8.15 -5.48 -29.46
N ALA A 492 8.78 -5.97 -28.39
CA ALA A 492 8.17 -6.83 -27.37
C ALA A 492 8.35 -6.32 -25.93
N TYR A 493 8.83 -5.09 -25.76
CA TYR A 493 9.04 -4.48 -24.44
C TYR A 493 7.81 -4.57 -23.49
N PRO A 494 6.54 -4.36 -23.92
CA PRO A 494 5.39 -4.50 -23.02
C PRO A 494 5.23 -5.91 -22.43
N GLN A 495 5.40 -6.96 -23.25
CA GLN A 495 5.34 -8.34 -22.78
C GLN A 495 6.55 -8.68 -21.89
N LEU A 496 7.74 -8.13 -22.18
CA LEU A 496 8.92 -8.30 -21.34
C LEU A 496 8.76 -7.60 -19.97
N GLN A 497 8.12 -6.43 -19.92
CA GLN A 497 7.75 -5.75 -18.67
C GLN A 497 6.73 -6.55 -17.86
N SER A 498 5.69 -7.08 -18.52
CA SER A 498 4.71 -8.01 -17.91
C SER A 498 5.40 -9.24 -17.32
N ILE A 499 6.39 -9.81 -18.01
CA ILE A 499 7.21 -10.92 -17.51
C ILE A 499 8.00 -10.54 -16.23
N ILE A 500 8.67 -9.38 -16.19
CA ILE A 500 9.31 -8.90 -14.95
C ILE A 500 8.29 -8.77 -13.83
N GLN A 501 7.16 -8.09 -14.08
CA GLN A 501 6.15 -7.80 -13.06
C GLN A 501 5.58 -9.10 -12.45
N LYS A 502 5.36 -10.13 -13.26
CA LYS A 502 4.94 -11.46 -12.80
C LYS A 502 6.02 -12.14 -11.96
N VAL A 503 7.27 -12.15 -12.42
CA VAL A 503 8.40 -12.74 -11.68
C VAL A 503 8.55 -12.11 -10.30
N ILE A 504 8.53 -10.77 -10.19
CA ILE A 504 8.65 -10.05 -8.90
C ILE A 504 7.37 -10.03 -8.05
N THR A 505 6.26 -10.54 -8.56
CA THR A 505 5.00 -10.73 -7.80
C THR A 505 5.02 -12.05 -7.04
N TYR A 506 5.58 -13.12 -7.64
CA TYR A 506 5.66 -14.45 -7.00
C TYR A 506 7.00 -14.71 -6.29
N ILE A 507 8.11 -14.13 -6.76
CA ILE A 507 9.43 -14.26 -6.12
C ILE A 507 9.72 -12.99 -5.31
N TYR A 508 9.21 -12.96 -4.07
CA TYR A 508 9.37 -11.86 -3.13
C TYR A 508 10.71 -11.89 -2.34
N ASP A 509 11.40 -13.03 -2.31
CA ASP A 509 12.76 -13.14 -1.76
C ASP A 509 13.78 -12.65 -2.81
N PHE A 510 14.35 -11.47 -2.57
CA PHE A 510 15.33 -10.86 -3.47
C PHE A 510 16.68 -11.59 -3.48
N SER A 511 17.03 -12.32 -2.41
CA SER A 511 18.19 -13.22 -2.38
C SER A 511 17.99 -14.37 -3.38
N LEU A 512 16.81 -15.00 -3.34
CA LEU A 512 16.44 -16.03 -4.32
C LEU A 512 16.40 -15.46 -5.74
N LEU A 513 15.78 -14.29 -5.93
CA LEU A 513 15.63 -13.62 -7.23
C LEU A 513 16.99 -13.31 -7.89
N PHE A 514 17.89 -12.59 -7.21
CA PHE A 514 19.21 -12.27 -7.78
C PHE A 514 20.12 -13.50 -7.91
N SER A 515 19.84 -14.59 -7.20
CA SER A 515 20.53 -15.86 -7.43
C SER A 515 20.13 -16.55 -8.74
N VAL A 516 19.04 -16.13 -9.41
CA VAL A 516 18.65 -16.63 -10.74
C VAL A 516 19.64 -16.10 -11.79
N GLU A 517 20.54 -16.97 -12.26
CA GLU A 517 21.63 -16.65 -13.19
C GLU A 517 21.21 -15.88 -14.46
N LYS A 518 19.97 -16.07 -14.91
CA LYS A 518 19.40 -15.42 -16.10
C LYS A 518 18.51 -14.22 -15.83
N PHE A 519 18.29 -13.84 -14.57
CA PHE A 519 17.48 -12.66 -14.24
C PHE A 519 18.20 -11.35 -14.60
N LEU A 520 19.47 -11.16 -14.22
CA LEU A 520 20.22 -9.97 -14.61
C LEU A 520 20.49 -9.91 -16.14
N PRO A 521 20.90 -11.00 -16.83
CA PRO A 521 20.97 -11.01 -18.29
C PRO A 521 19.64 -10.75 -19.02
N PHE A 522 18.49 -11.04 -18.39
CA PHE A 522 17.18 -10.69 -18.91
C PHE A 522 16.87 -9.19 -18.70
N LEU A 523 17.27 -8.62 -17.56
CA LEU A 523 17.18 -7.17 -17.29
C LEU A 523 18.06 -6.34 -18.24
N ASP A 524 19.18 -6.87 -18.71
CA ASP A 524 20.05 -6.20 -19.69
C ASP A 524 19.52 -6.24 -21.14
N MET A 525 18.40 -6.93 -21.41
CA MET A 525 17.67 -6.80 -22.68
C MET A 525 16.93 -5.45 -22.81
N PHE A 526 16.66 -4.75 -21.71
CA PHE A 526 16.01 -3.44 -21.72
C PHE A 526 16.99 -2.34 -22.12
N GLN A 527 17.28 -2.24 -23.42
CA GLN A 527 18.27 -1.30 -23.97
C GLN A 527 17.71 0.13 -24.14
N LYS A 528 16.38 0.28 -24.25
CA LYS A 528 15.73 1.59 -24.35
C LYS A 528 15.59 2.24 -22.96
N GLU A 529 16.30 3.34 -22.74
CA GLU A 529 16.47 4.02 -21.44
C GLU A 529 15.16 4.16 -20.63
N ASN A 530 14.14 4.83 -21.16
CA ASN A 530 12.85 5.03 -20.46
C ASN A 530 12.21 3.70 -20.02
N VAL A 531 12.34 2.64 -20.81
CA VAL A 531 11.77 1.31 -20.50
C VAL A 531 12.60 0.63 -19.40
N ARG A 532 13.92 0.74 -19.46
CA ARG A 532 14.84 0.22 -18.44
C ARG A 532 14.61 0.88 -17.08
N VAL A 533 14.48 2.21 -17.08
CA VAL A 533 14.19 3.01 -15.88
C VAL A 533 12.87 2.58 -15.25
N GLU A 534 11.81 2.40 -16.05
CA GLU A 534 10.50 1.96 -15.53
C GLU A 534 10.55 0.55 -14.93
N VAL A 535 11.28 -0.38 -15.58
CA VAL A 535 11.53 -1.73 -15.02
C VAL A 535 12.30 -1.63 -13.70
N CYS A 536 13.30 -0.75 -13.60
CA CYS A 536 14.04 -0.51 -12.37
C CYS A 536 13.15 0.07 -11.25
N LYS A 537 12.21 0.98 -11.57
CA LYS A 537 11.20 1.48 -10.61
C LYS A 537 10.36 0.31 -10.06
N CYS A 538 9.75 -0.50 -10.92
CA CYS A 538 8.90 -1.61 -10.49
C CYS A 538 9.64 -2.65 -9.62
N ILE A 539 10.91 -2.96 -9.94
CA ILE A 539 11.74 -3.85 -9.11
C ILE A 539 12.01 -3.21 -7.73
N MET A 540 12.29 -1.91 -7.69
CA MET A 540 12.57 -1.20 -6.44
C MET A 540 11.32 -1.04 -5.55
N GLU A 541 10.16 -0.78 -6.16
CA GLU A 541 8.85 -0.78 -5.48
C GLU A 541 8.53 -2.14 -4.84
N SER A 542 8.74 -3.25 -5.57
CA SER A 542 8.52 -4.59 -5.02
C SER A 542 9.50 -4.90 -3.87
N PHE A 543 10.75 -4.46 -3.95
CA PHE A 543 11.70 -4.60 -2.84
C PHE A 543 11.24 -3.84 -1.59
N ILE A 544 10.92 -2.55 -1.72
CA ILE A 544 10.49 -1.71 -0.58
C ILE A 544 9.19 -2.22 0.05
N LYS A 545 8.31 -2.82 -0.75
CA LYS A 545 7.03 -3.40 -0.30
C LYS A 545 7.19 -4.72 0.45
N HIS A 546 8.11 -5.59 0.04
CA HIS A 546 8.19 -6.97 0.55
C HIS A 546 9.39 -7.23 1.48
N GLN A 547 10.47 -6.44 1.40
CA GLN A 547 11.63 -6.55 2.28
C GLN A 547 11.31 -5.94 3.66
N GLN A 548 11.20 -6.77 4.70
CA GLN A 548 10.94 -6.31 6.08
C GLN A 548 12.22 -6.20 6.92
N GLU A 549 13.21 -7.07 6.69
CA GLU A 549 14.48 -7.06 7.42
C GLU A 549 15.58 -6.32 6.66
N SER A 550 16.48 -5.64 7.37
CA SER A 550 17.63 -4.96 6.77
C SER A 550 18.62 -5.96 6.19
N THR A 551 19.03 -5.76 4.94
CA THR A 551 19.98 -6.63 4.23
C THR A 551 21.43 -6.18 4.38
N LYS A 552 22.32 -7.17 4.27
CA LYS A 552 23.78 -7.05 4.22
C LYS A 552 24.42 -7.98 3.17
N ASP A 553 23.61 -8.65 2.35
CA ASP A 553 24.10 -9.59 1.32
C ASP A 553 24.76 -8.80 0.18
N PRO A 554 26.06 -8.99 -0.09
CA PRO A 554 26.76 -8.31 -1.19
C PRO A 554 26.10 -8.52 -2.55
N VAL A 555 25.40 -9.64 -2.80
CA VAL A 555 24.70 -9.88 -4.08
C VAL A 555 23.50 -8.94 -4.22
N ILE A 556 22.64 -8.88 -3.20
CA ILE A 556 21.47 -7.99 -3.15
C ILE A 556 21.93 -6.53 -3.20
N LEU A 557 22.94 -6.17 -2.40
CA LEU A 557 23.48 -4.81 -2.34
C LEU A 557 24.01 -4.36 -3.70
N ASN A 558 24.92 -5.09 -4.33
CA ASN A 558 25.49 -4.68 -5.63
C ASN A 558 24.42 -4.62 -6.75
N ALA A 559 23.47 -5.57 -6.78
CA ALA A 559 22.41 -5.59 -7.78
C ALA A 559 21.45 -4.41 -7.63
N LEU A 560 20.99 -4.11 -6.40
CA LEU A 560 20.12 -2.96 -6.14
C LEU A 560 20.86 -1.63 -6.27
N LEU A 561 22.16 -1.57 -5.96
CA LEU A 561 23.00 -0.38 -6.19
C LEU A 561 23.08 -0.05 -7.69
N HIS A 562 23.26 -1.04 -8.55
CA HIS A 562 23.23 -0.88 -10.01
C HIS A 562 21.84 -0.47 -10.54
N ILE A 563 20.76 -1.02 -9.99
CA ILE A 563 19.37 -0.66 -10.33
C ILE A 563 19.08 0.80 -9.91
N CYS A 564 19.46 1.19 -8.69
CA CYS A 564 19.35 2.57 -8.20
C CYS A 564 20.19 3.54 -9.05
N LYS A 565 21.40 3.13 -9.46
CA LYS A 565 22.23 3.92 -10.37
C LYS A 565 21.55 4.12 -11.73
N THR A 566 20.99 3.05 -12.30
CA THR A 566 20.27 3.11 -13.59
C THR A 566 19.09 4.08 -13.54
N MET A 567 18.41 4.19 -12.38
CA MET A 567 17.38 5.22 -12.16
C MET A 567 17.97 6.63 -12.01
N HIS A 568 19.01 6.80 -11.19
CA HIS A 568 19.67 8.10 -10.97
C HIS A 568 20.23 8.69 -12.27
N ASP A 569 20.91 7.89 -13.09
CA ASP A 569 21.65 8.37 -14.27
C ASP A 569 20.72 8.85 -15.40
N SER A 570 19.42 8.52 -15.37
CA SER A 570 18.41 9.11 -16.26
C SER A 570 17.95 10.53 -15.87
N VAL A 571 18.28 10.99 -14.64
CA VAL A 571 17.89 12.32 -14.15
C VAL A 571 18.74 13.39 -14.84
N ASN A 572 18.07 14.25 -15.59
CA ASN A 572 18.69 15.30 -16.39
C ASN A 572 17.99 16.66 -16.18
N ALA A 573 18.47 17.70 -16.86
CA ALA A 573 17.98 19.07 -16.70
C ALA A 573 16.50 19.29 -17.11
N LEU A 574 15.88 18.33 -17.81
CA LEU A 574 14.46 18.36 -18.21
C LEU A 574 13.58 17.45 -17.35
N THR A 575 14.14 16.65 -16.45
CA THR A 575 13.38 15.77 -15.54
C THR A 575 12.56 16.63 -14.56
N LEU A 576 11.26 16.31 -14.43
CA LEU A 576 10.34 17.02 -13.54
C LEU A 576 10.69 16.78 -12.06
N GLU A 577 10.47 17.78 -11.21
CA GLU A 577 10.76 17.69 -9.77
C GLU A 577 10.03 16.54 -9.07
N ASP A 578 8.79 16.22 -9.49
CA ASP A 578 8.03 15.11 -8.91
C ASP A 578 8.58 13.73 -9.35
N GLU A 579 9.20 13.63 -10.53
CA GLU A 579 9.95 12.42 -10.90
C GLU A 579 11.27 12.31 -10.14
N LYS A 580 12.00 13.42 -9.95
CA LYS A 580 13.19 13.43 -9.06
C LYS A 580 12.84 13.00 -7.64
N ARG A 581 11.71 13.48 -7.10
CA ARG A 581 11.19 13.09 -5.77
C ARG A 581 10.82 11.61 -5.71
N MET A 582 10.13 11.08 -6.72
CA MET A 582 9.78 9.66 -6.81
C MET A 582 11.04 8.78 -6.85
N LEU A 583 12.01 9.09 -7.72
CA LEU A 583 13.26 8.33 -7.83
C LEU A 583 14.10 8.42 -6.54
N ALA A 584 14.18 9.60 -5.93
CA ALA A 584 14.85 9.78 -4.65
C ALA A 584 14.16 9.03 -3.49
N ALA A 585 12.82 8.94 -3.49
CA ALA A 585 12.08 8.16 -2.49
C ALA A 585 12.37 6.66 -2.62
N LEU A 586 12.43 6.13 -3.84
CA LEU A 586 12.80 4.74 -4.12
C LEU A 586 14.25 4.44 -3.68
N ILE A 587 15.21 5.30 -4.05
CA ILE A 587 16.62 5.17 -3.63
C ILE A 587 16.78 5.27 -2.11
N ASN A 588 16.05 6.18 -1.46
CA ASN A 588 16.02 6.30 0.00
C ASN A 588 15.36 5.09 0.69
N GLY A 589 14.41 4.44 0.05
CA GLY A 589 13.84 3.16 0.50
C GLY A 589 14.90 2.05 0.53
N PHE A 590 15.72 1.93 -0.52
CA PHE A 590 16.85 1.01 -0.54
C PHE A 590 17.89 1.35 0.55
N ILE A 591 18.35 2.59 0.64
CA ILE A 591 19.39 3.01 1.59
C ILE A 591 19.00 2.72 3.05
N LYS A 592 17.71 2.84 3.40
CA LYS A 592 17.18 2.50 4.74
C LYS A 592 17.21 1.00 5.06
N MET A 593 17.18 0.14 4.05
CA MET A 593 17.25 -1.31 4.22
C MET A 593 18.68 -1.85 4.30
N VAL A 594 19.72 -1.04 4.09
CA VAL A 594 21.12 -1.48 4.17
C VAL A 594 21.65 -1.34 5.59
N SER A 595 21.99 -2.46 6.24
CA SER A 595 22.55 -2.45 7.61
C SER A 595 23.66 -3.49 7.79
N PHE A 596 24.87 -3.01 8.08
CA PHE A 596 26.00 -3.85 8.50
C PHE A 596 26.05 -4.05 10.04
N GLY A 597 25.02 -3.57 10.76
CA GLY A 597 24.80 -3.82 12.19
C GLY A 597 25.82 -3.14 13.10
N ARG A 598 26.92 -3.84 13.42
CA ARG A 598 28.03 -3.33 14.25
C ARG A 598 29.30 -3.00 13.45
N ASP A 599 29.34 -3.31 12.16
CA ASP A 599 30.43 -2.88 11.30
C ASP A 599 30.18 -1.44 10.81
N PHE A 600 30.65 -0.49 11.62
CA PHE A 600 30.44 0.93 11.39
C PHE A 600 31.33 1.48 10.27
N GLU A 601 32.50 0.89 10.01
CA GLU A 601 33.34 1.29 8.88
C GLU A 601 32.70 0.86 7.55
N GLN A 602 32.16 -0.36 7.46
CA GLN A 602 31.48 -0.83 6.26
C GLN A 602 30.21 0.00 5.96
N GLN A 603 29.43 0.38 6.97
CA GLN A 603 28.27 1.26 6.80
C GLN A 603 28.68 2.66 6.31
N LEU A 604 29.71 3.27 6.90
CA LEU A 604 30.19 4.59 6.47
C LEU A 604 30.79 4.54 5.06
N SER A 605 31.48 3.46 4.69
CA SER A 605 31.96 3.23 3.33
C SER A 605 30.80 3.19 2.31
N PHE A 606 29.73 2.46 2.62
CA PHE A 606 28.52 2.42 1.80
C PHE A 606 27.85 3.80 1.66
N TYR A 607 27.80 4.61 2.73
CA TYR A 607 27.27 5.99 2.63
C TYR A 607 28.18 6.92 1.81
N VAL A 608 29.50 6.74 1.85
CA VAL A 608 30.43 7.49 0.98
C VAL A 608 30.24 7.11 -0.49
N GLU A 609 30.08 5.83 -0.80
CA GLU A 609 29.76 5.33 -2.14
C GLU A 609 28.41 5.87 -2.63
N ALA A 610 27.34 5.70 -1.86
CA ALA A 610 26.00 6.22 -2.19
C ALA A 610 26.01 7.75 -2.43
N ARG A 611 26.71 8.52 -1.59
CA ARG A 611 26.88 9.98 -1.75
C ARG A 611 27.62 10.34 -3.04
N SER A 612 28.64 9.56 -3.42
CA SER A 612 29.41 9.79 -4.65
C SER A 612 28.60 9.50 -5.92
N MET A 613 27.69 8.54 -5.85
CA MET A 613 26.93 8.04 -6.99
C MET A 613 25.60 8.79 -7.19
N PHE A 614 24.87 9.08 -6.11
CA PHE A 614 23.56 9.76 -6.16
C PHE A 614 23.65 11.29 -6.01
N CYS A 615 24.74 11.88 -6.51
CA CYS A 615 25.12 13.27 -6.25
C CYS A 615 24.14 14.33 -6.78
N ASN A 616 23.28 13.99 -7.74
CA ASN A 616 22.31 14.93 -8.33
C ASN A 616 20.94 14.96 -7.62
N LEU A 617 20.73 14.12 -6.58
CA LEU A 617 19.46 14.03 -5.85
C LEU A 617 19.61 14.55 -4.42
N GLU A 618 19.30 15.83 -4.21
CA GLU A 618 19.31 16.47 -2.88
C GLU A 618 18.56 15.68 -1.79
N PRO A 619 17.36 15.09 -2.02
CA PRO A 619 16.68 14.32 -0.99
C PRO A 619 17.41 13.01 -0.59
N VAL A 620 18.31 12.50 -1.44
CA VAL A 620 19.18 11.35 -1.10
C VAL A 620 20.38 11.83 -0.27
N LEU A 621 20.97 12.97 -0.63
CA LEU A 621 22.05 13.59 0.15
C LEU A 621 21.59 13.94 1.57
N VAL A 622 20.39 14.53 1.71
CA VAL A 622 19.76 14.82 3.02
C VAL A 622 19.56 13.53 3.82
N GLN A 623 19.07 12.45 3.20
CA GLN A 623 18.87 11.17 3.89
C GLN A 623 20.19 10.54 4.37
N LEU A 624 21.29 10.70 3.62
CA LEU A 624 22.62 10.26 4.04
C LEU A 624 23.17 11.11 5.20
N ILE A 625 22.95 12.43 5.19
CA ILE A 625 23.28 13.32 6.33
C ILE A 625 22.49 12.91 7.57
N HIS A 626 21.18 12.67 7.43
CA HIS A 626 20.31 12.20 8.53
C HIS A 626 20.81 10.89 9.14
N ALA A 627 21.30 9.96 8.30
CA ALA A 627 21.91 8.71 8.76
C ALA A 627 23.22 8.94 9.52
N CYS A 628 24.14 9.75 8.98
CA CYS A 628 25.40 10.11 9.67
C CYS A 628 25.14 10.81 11.03
N VAL A 629 24.14 11.69 11.10
CA VAL A 629 23.68 12.33 12.35
C VAL A 629 23.18 11.29 13.36
N ALA A 630 22.42 10.28 12.92
CA ALA A 630 22.00 9.18 13.80
C ALA A 630 23.20 8.32 14.28
N PHE A 631 24.22 8.11 13.45
CA PHE A 631 25.44 7.42 13.85
C PHE A 631 26.20 8.15 14.97
N CYS A 632 26.29 9.48 14.92
CA CYS A 632 26.87 10.27 16.02
C CYS A 632 26.18 9.99 17.37
N PHE A 633 24.86 9.81 17.39
CA PHE A 633 24.11 9.50 18.62
C PHE A 633 24.51 8.14 19.22
N ILE A 634 24.83 7.15 18.37
CA ILE A 634 25.27 5.81 18.80
C ILE A 634 26.74 5.82 19.26
N THR A 635 27.61 6.61 18.60
CA THR A 635 29.04 6.63 18.90
C THR A 635 29.38 7.44 20.17
N ILE A 636 28.75 8.60 20.39
CA ILE A 636 29.08 9.51 21.51
C ILE A 636 29.03 8.83 22.91
N PRO A 637 28.03 8.00 23.25
CA PRO A 637 28.02 7.24 24.51
C PRO A 637 29.28 6.42 24.80
N SER A 638 30.04 6.02 23.76
CA SER A 638 31.25 5.20 23.90
C SER A 638 32.49 6.01 24.33
N LEU A 639 32.38 7.33 24.45
CA LEU A 639 33.49 8.22 24.82
C LEU A 639 33.60 8.38 26.34
N SER A 640 34.80 8.20 26.90
CA SER A 640 35.03 8.31 28.35
C SER A 640 34.73 9.71 28.91
N SER A 641 35.28 10.75 28.27
CA SER A 641 35.17 12.15 28.69
C SER A 641 33.74 12.70 28.63
N ILE A 642 33.18 13.05 29.79
CA ILE A 642 31.85 13.65 29.94
C ILE A 642 31.76 14.99 29.19
N PHE A 643 32.76 15.87 29.33
CA PHE A 643 32.78 17.15 28.62
C PHE A 643 32.90 17.01 27.11
N THR A 644 33.56 15.95 26.62
CA THR A 644 33.58 15.63 25.19
C THR A 644 32.22 15.13 24.73
N ARG A 645 31.55 14.27 25.52
CA ARG A 645 30.17 13.82 25.25
C ARG A 645 29.18 14.98 25.20
N LEU A 646 29.19 15.87 26.20
CA LEU A 646 28.31 17.05 26.27
C LEU A 646 28.47 17.95 25.04
N ASN A 647 29.69 18.37 24.71
CA ASN A 647 29.93 19.24 23.55
C ASN A 647 29.59 18.55 22.22
N LEU A 648 29.89 17.26 22.06
CA LEU A 648 29.52 16.53 20.84
C LEU A 648 28.00 16.35 20.72
N TYR A 649 27.26 16.12 21.80
CA TYR A 649 25.79 16.11 21.75
C TYR A 649 25.23 17.49 21.35
N LEU A 650 25.73 18.59 21.95
CA LEU A 650 25.28 19.93 21.59
C LEU A 650 25.59 20.28 20.13
N HIS A 651 26.81 20.02 19.65
CA HIS A 651 27.18 20.27 18.25
C HIS A 651 26.44 19.35 17.27
N SER A 652 26.22 18.08 17.62
CA SER A 652 25.41 17.16 16.79
C SER A 652 23.95 17.61 16.73
N GLY A 653 23.39 18.13 17.83
CA GLY A 653 22.07 18.74 17.88
C GLY A 653 21.97 20.04 17.07
N GLN A 654 23.00 20.89 17.10
CA GLN A 654 23.10 22.09 16.26
C GLN A 654 23.17 21.74 14.75
N VAL A 655 23.96 20.74 14.37
CA VAL A 655 24.04 20.25 12.98
C VAL A 655 22.73 19.56 12.57
N ALA A 656 22.11 18.80 13.46
CA ALA A 656 20.80 18.19 13.24
C ALA A 656 19.72 19.26 12.97
N LEU A 657 19.65 20.32 13.79
CA LEU A 657 18.74 21.45 13.60
C LEU A 657 18.96 22.13 12.24
N ALA A 658 20.22 22.40 11.87
CA ALA A 658 20.58 23.00 10.59
C ALA A 658 20.28 22.12 9.35
N ASN A 659 19.99 20.83 9.53
CA ASN A 659 19.61 19.89 8.46
C ASN A 659 18.15 19.41 8.60
N GLN A 660 17.31 20.15 9.34
CA GLN A 660 15.89 19.87 9.61
C GLN A 660 15.62 18.53 10.32
N CYS A 661 16.64 17.95 10.95
CA CYS A 661 16.58 16.70 11.71
C CYS A 661 15.96 16.93 13.11
N LEU A 662 14.75 17.50 13.20
CA LEU A 662 14.22 18.04 14.46
C LEU A 662 14.11 17.00 15.59
N SER A 663 13.69 15.77 15.27
CA SER A 663 13.58 14.69 16.26
C SER A 663 14.95 14.15 16.71
N GLN A 664 15.95 14.13 15.83
CA GLN A 664 17.33 13.82 16.20
C GLN A 664 17.94 14.94 17.05
N ALA A 665 17.67 16.21 16.72
CA ALA A 665 18.13 17.37 17.49
C ALA A 665 17.56 17.35 18.91
N ASP A 666 16.26 17.14 19.06
CA ASP A 666 15.61 16.96 20.37
C ASP A 666 16.20 15.78 21.17
N ALA A 667 16.45 14.64 20.52
CA ALA A 667 17.13 13.51 21.17
C ALA A 667 18.55 13.88 21.66
N PHE A 668 19.34 14.58 20.85
CA PHE A 668 20.66 15.09 21.23
C PHE A 668 20.60 16.06 22.42
N PHE A 669 19.67 17.02 22.40
CA PHE A 669 19.50 17.97 23.49
C PHE A 669 19.02 17.28 24.78
N LYS A 670 18.11 16.31 24.69
CA LYS A 670 17.67 15.49 25.84
C LYS A 670 18.83 14.66 26.42
N ALA A 671 19.63 14.02 25.58
CA ALA A 671 20.82 13.27 26.00
C ALA A 671 21.86 14.19 26.70
N ALA A 672 22.04 15.42 26.21
CA ALA A 672 22.87 16.43 26.84
C ALA A 672 22.31 16.88 28.21
N VAL A 673 21.01 17.17 28.33
CA VAL A 673 20.35 17.51 29.61
C VAL A 673 20.53 16.38 30.63
N SER A 674 20.33 15.11 30.24
CA SER A 674 20.49 13.96 31.14
C SER A 674 21.93 13.71 31.59
N LEU A 675 22.92 14.24 30.87
CA LEU A 675 24.35 14.04 31.16
C LEU A 675 24.95 15.12 32.09
N VAL A 676 24.32 16.29 32.20
CA VAL A 676 24.78 17.37 33.11
C VAL A 676 24.85 16.95 34.59
N PRO A 677 23.91 16.17 35.17
CA PRO A 677 24.02 15.66 36.54
C PRO A 677 25.25 14.77 36.80
N GLU A 678 25.80 14.10 35.76
CA GLU A 678 26.96 13.21 35.91
C GLU A 678 28.30 13.97 35.99
N VAL A 679 28.32 15.29 35.76
CA VAL A 679 29.56 16.09 35.69
C VAL A 679 30.28 16.11 37.05
N PRO A 680 31.49 15.53 37.17
CA PRO A 680 32.21 15.46 38.43
C PRO A 680 32.81 16.82 38.79
N LYS A 681 32.72 17.22 40.07
CA LYS A 681 33.16 18.55 40.58
C LYS A 681 34.58 18.96 40.21
N THR A 682 35.48 17.99 39.99
CA THR A 682 36.84 18.25 39.52
C THR A 682 37.25 17.28 38.43
N ILE A 683 38.06 17.78 37.49
CA ILE A 683 38.57 17.04 36.34
C ILE A 683 40.10 17.16 36.26
N SER A 684 40.78 16.08 35.87
CA SER A 684 42.23 16.11 35.64
C SER A 684 42.51 16.54 34.21
N ILE A 685 43.15 17.71 34.05
CA ILE A 685 43.64 18.23 32.76
C ILE A 685 45.16 18.39 32.90
N ASP A 686 45.92 17.76 32.00
CA ASP A 686 47.39 17.73 32.03
C ASP A 686 47.99 17.27 33.37
N GLY A 687 47.32 16.31 34.03
CA GLY A 687 47.68 15.81 35.36
C GLY A 687 47.38 16.75 36.52
N LYS A 688 46.70 17.88 36.28
CA LYS A 688 46.27 18.84 37.30
C LYS A 688 44.76 18.81 37.46
N MET A 689 44.29 18.60 38.69
CA MET A 689 42.88 18.75 39.03
C MET A 689 42.47 20.22 38.88
N ARG A 690 41.36 20.46 38.17
CA ARG A 690 40.68 21.76 38.05
C ARG A 690 39.20 21.59 38.39
N PRO A 691 38.52 22.62 38.93
CA PRO A 691 37.07 22.59 39.11
C PRO A 691 36.34 22.48 37.76
N SER A 692 35.21 21.78 37.75
CA SER A 692 34.36 21.59 36.56
C SER A 692 33.49 22.80 36.22
N ASP A 693 33.11 23.59 37.23
CA ASP A 693 32.05 24.60 37.15
C ASP A 693 32.26 25.61 36.02
N ALA A 694 33.51 26.02 35.75
CA ALA A 694 33.84 26.94 34.67
C ALA A 694 33.60 26.35 33.26
N PHE A 695 33.89 25.07 33.05
CA PHE A 695 33.63 24.38 31.77
C PHE A 695 32.14 24.07 31.61
N LEU A 696 31.45 23.76 32.71
CA LEU A 696 30.01 23.56 32.72
C LEU A 696 29.25 24.88 32.46
N LEU A 697 29.72 26.01 33.01
CA LEU A 697 29.22 27.34 32.73
C LEU A 697 29.28 27.66 31.22
N GLU A 698 30.45 27.48 30.60
CA GLU A 698 30.65 27.75 29.16
C GLU A 698 29.71 26.90 28.30
N PHE A 699 29.64 25.59 28.57
CA PHE A 699 28.73 24.65 27.91
C PHE A 699 27.25 25.07 28.06
N LEU A 700 26.81 25.37 29.29
CA LEU A 700 25.42 25.74 29.56
C LEU A 700 25.03 27.07 28.90
N CYS A 701 25.96 28.04 28.81
CA CYS A 701 25.70 29.30 28.11
C CYS A 701 25.48 29.08 26.60
N ASN A 702 26.30 28.24 25.96
CA ASN A 702 26.15 27.85 24.56
C ASN A 702 24.84 27.07 24.32
N PHE A 703 24.50 26.14 25.23
CA PHE A 703 23.26 25.37 25.15
C PHE A 703 22.02 26.27 25.32
N PHE A 704 21.98 27.14 26.33
CA PHE A 704 20.88 28.10 26.47
C PHE A 704 20.75 29.06 25.28
N SER A 705 21.87 29.52 24.69
CA SER A 705 21.80 30.31 23.44
C SER A 705 21.16 29.50 22.31
N THR A 706 21.54 28.22 22.15
CA THR A 706 21.00 27.33 21.12
C THR A 706 19.48 27.14 21.28
N LEU A 707 19.00 27.01 22.53
CA LEU A 707 17.57 26.83 22.85
C LEU A 707 16.67 28.02 22.46
N LEU A 708 17.22 29.16 21.99
CA LEU A 708 16.39 30.24 21.42
C LEU A 708 15.72 29.83 20.10
N VAL A 709 16.46 29.14 19.22
CA VAL A 709 16.00 28.78 17.86
C VAL A 709 15.52 27.32 17.75
N VAL A 710 15.44 26.60 18.88
CA VAL A 710 14.88 25.25 18.93
C VAL A 710 13.37 25.33 19.13
N PRO A 711 12.55 24.73 18.25
CA PRO A 711 11.11 24.67 18.44
C PRO A 711 10.73 23.83 19.66
N ASP A 712 9.71 24.25 20.41
CA ASP A 712 9.11 23.46 21.48
C ASP A 712 8.38 22.23 20.93
N HIS A 713 8.47 21.11 21.66
CA HIS A 713 7.82 19.85 21.27
C HIS A 713 6.29 19.94 21.52
N PRO A 714 5.43 19.70 20.51
CA PRO A 714 4.00 20.05 20.56
C PRO A 714 3.24 19.40 21.72
N GLU A 715 3.60 18.17 22.09
CA GLU A 715 2.92 17.41 23.15
C GLU A 715 3.51 17.63 24.57
N GLN A 716 4.72 18.17 24.70
CA GLN A 716 5.45 18.21 25.99
C GLN A 716 5.33 19.56 26.71
N GLY A 717 4.59 20.49 26.10
CA GLY A 717 4.32 21.83 26.62
C GLY A 717 5.46 22.81 26.39
N VAL A 718 5.13 24.09 26.51
CA VAL A 718 6.06 25.19 26.21
C VAL A 718 7.28 25.21 27.13
N LEU A 719 8.42 25.57 26.56
CA LEU A 719 9.73 25.71 27.17
C LEU A 719 10.26 24.40 27.80
N PHE A 720 9.89 23.24 27.26
CA PHE A 720 10.20 21.94 27.86
C PHE A 720 11.71 21.74 28.12
N LEU A 721 12.54 21.98 27.11
CA LEU A 721 14.00 21.79 27.23
C LEU A 721 14.63 22.82 28.20
N VAL A 722 14.16 24.07 28.18
CA VAL A 722 14.61 25.12 29.11
C VAL A 722 14.27 24.75 30.56
N ARG A 723 13.07 24.19 30.79
CA ARG A 723 12.62 23.71 32.11
C ARG A 723 13.41 22.49 32.59
N GLY A 724 13.61 21.50 31.71
CA GLY A 724 14.41 20.32 32.02
C GLY A 724 15.85 20.69 32.42
N LEU A 725 16.47 21.59 31.67
CA LEU A 725 17.82 22.07 31.96
C LEU A 725 17.88 22.91 33.26
N LEU A 726 16.89 23.77 33.50
CA LEU A 726 16.79 24.55 34.76
C LEU A 726 16.63 23.66 36.00
N ASN A 727 15.80 22.62 35.93
CA ASN A 727 15.64 21.66 37.03
C ASN A 727 16.96 20.95 37.33
N VAL A 728 17.63 20.45 36.29
CA VAL A 728 18.96 19.82 36.40
C VAL A 728 20.01 20.76 37.00
N ILE A 729 20.01 22.04 36.64
CA ILE A 729 20.90 23.07 37.24
C ILE A 729 20.54 23.37 38.70
N GLN A 730 19.27 23.30 39.06
CA GLN A 730 18.80 23.48 40.44
C GLN A 730 19.32 22.34 41.33
N ASP A 731 19.22 21.09 40.88
CA ASP A 731 19.62 19.89 41.62
C ASP A 731 21.14 19.63 41.61
N TYR A 732 21.89 20.22 40.66
CA TYR A 732 23.35 20.10 40.61
C TYR A 732 24.04 20.70 41.84
N THR A 733 25.08 20.02 42.34
CA THR A 733 25.82 20.41 43.56
C THR A 733 27.08 21.21 43.25
N TRP A 734 26.89 22.49 42.92
CA TRP A 734 27.92 23.53 42.74
C TRP A 734 28.92 23.61 43.92
N GLU A 735 30.08 24.22 43.72
CA GLU A 735 31.00 24.54 44.83
C GLU A 735 30.48 25.72 45.68
N ASP A 736 30.63 25.64 47.01
CA ASP A 736 30.07 26.62 47.96
C ASP A 736 30.58 28.06 47.75
N ASN A 737 31.77 28.21 47.17
CA ASN A 737 32.37 29.50 46.82
C ASN A 737 32.14 29.95 45.38
N SER A 738 31.38 29.20 44.57
CA SER A 738 31.09 29.55 43.19
C SER A 738 29.94 30.58 43.08
N ASP A 739 30.08 31.51 42.13
CA ASP A 739 29.00 32.42 41.69
C ASP A 739 28.31 31.88 40.41
N ASP A 740 28.77 30.75 39.85
CA ASP A 740 28.44 30.35 38.47
C ASP A 740 26.97 29.96 38.30
N LYS A 741 26.33 29.37 39.33
CA LYS A 741 24.88 29.13 39.34
C LYS A 741 24.08 30.42 39.12
N VAL A 742 24.51 31.54 39.72
CA VAL A 742 23.88 32.86 39.54
C VAL A 742 24.21 33.45 38.16
N ARG A 743 25.41 33.24 37.62
CA ARG A 743 25.76 33.66 36.25
C ARG A 743 24.87 32.95 35.22
N ILE A 744 24.68 31.63 35.36
CA ILE A 744 23.78 30.84 34.52
C ILE A 744 22.35 31.35 34.63
N TYR A 745 21.80 31.50 35.84
CA TYR A 745 20.46 32.06 36.03
C TYR A 745 20.31 33.47 35.45
N THR A 746 21.34 34.31 35.50
CA THR A 746 21.31 35.65 34.87
C THR A 746 21.28 35.56 33.34
N ASN A 747 22.05 34.64 32.75
CA ASN A 747 22.05 34.41 31.30
C ASN A 747 20.73 33.78 30.82
N VAL A 748 20.06 32.98 31.66
CA VAL A 748 18.68 32.51 31.40
C VAL A 748 17.68 33.68 31.38
N LEU A 749 17.86 34.73 32.19
CA LEU A 749 17.03 35.95 32.08
C LEU A 749 17.28 36.70 30.76
N HIS A 750 18.48 36.63 30.17
CA HIS A 750 18.73 37.16 28.82
C HIS A 750 18.02 36.33 27.76
N LEU A 751 18.07 34.99 27.86
CA LEU A 751 17.36 34.07 26.97
C LEU A 751 15.84 34.29 27.03
N LEU A 752 15.26 34.27 28.23
CA LEU A 752 13.81 34.46 28.42
C LEU A 752 13.36 35.84 27.91
N SER A 753 14.20 36.88 28.05
CA SER A 753 13.95 38.20 27.45
C SER A 753 14.06 38.24 25.92
N ALA A 754 14.79 37.33 25.29
CA ALA A 754 14.79 37.16 23.84
C ALA A 754 13.55 36.36 23.40
N MET A 755 13.15 35.34 24.17
CA MET A 755 11.96 34.53 23.91
C MET A 755 10.63 35.30 23.99
N THR A 756 10.57 36.45 24.68
CA THR A 756 9.38 37.34 24.68
C THR A 756 9.22 38.24 23.46
N GLN A 757 10.17 38.25 22.51
CA GLN A 757 10.09 39.14 21.35
C GLN A 757 9.19 38.53 20.26
N GLU A 758 8.53 39.39 19.48
CA GLU A 758 7.70 38.99 18.33
C GLU A 758 8.53 38.49 17.13
N THR A 759 9.84 38.72 17.14
CA THR A 759 10.81 38.15 16.19
C THR A 759 12.17 38.02 16.87
N TYR A 760 12.86 36.91 16.68
CA TYR A 760 14.18 36.64 17.27
C TYR A 760 15.32 37.34 16.51
N ILE A 761 16.50 37.33 17.13
CA ILE A 761 17.70 38.03 16.60
C ILE A 761 18.29 37.30 15.38
N TYR A 762 18.11 35.98 15.31
CA TYR A 762 18.62 35.10 14.27
C TYR A 762 17.75 33.85 14.16
N HIS A 763 17.81 33.17 13.01
CA HIS A 763 17.05 31.96 12.69
C HIS A 763 17.93 30.91 12.01
N VAL A 764 17.42 29.68 11.95
CA VAL A 764 17.98 28.60 11.12
C VAL A 764 17.11 28.48 9.86
N ASP A 765 17.73 28.30 8.69
CA ASP A 765 16.99 28.19 7.41
C ASP A 765 15.99 27.03 7.45
N LYS A 766 14.75 27.31 7.05
CA LYS A 766 13.61 26.36 7.02
C LYS A 766 13.31 25.68 8.37
N VAL A 767 13.57 26.34 9.50
CA VAL A 767 13.16 25.88 10.84
C VAL A 767 12.34 26.96 11.55
N ASP A 768 11.06 26.69 11.73
CA ASP A 768 10.15 27.57 12.46
C ASP A 768 10.53 27.62 13.94
N SER A 769 11.00 28.78 14.39
CA SER A 769 11.40 29.03 15.78
C SER A 769 10.18 29.40 16.66
N ASN A 770 10.35 29.44 17.99
CA ASN A 770 9.24 29.65 18.92
C ASN A 770 8.52 31.01 18.80
N ASP A 771 9.13 32.01 18.18
CA ASP A 771 8.47 33.26 17.78
C ASP A 771 7.55 33.10 16.57
N THR A 772 7.91 32.28 15.59
CA THR A 772 7.00 31.88 14.50
C THR A 772 5.85 31.01 15.02
N LEU A 773 6.12 30.10 15.96
CA LEU A 773 5.12 29.17 16.52
C LEU A 773 4.16 29.82 17.53
N TYR A 774 4.63 30.78 18.33
CA TYR A 774 3.86 31.37 19.44
C TYR A 774 3.82 32.91 19.45
N GLY A 775 4.18 33.58 18.34
CA GLY A 775 4.39 35.03 18.25
C GLY A 775 3.39 35.90 19.02
N GLY A 776 3.81 36.41 20.17
CA GLY A 776 3.01 37.28 21.04
C GLY A 776 1.92 36.60 21.89
N ASP A 777 1.82 35.26 21.93
CA ASP A 777 0.75 34.59 22.68
C ASP A 777 0.80 34.86 24.19
N SER A 778 -0.37 35.22 24.72
CA SER A 778 -0.62 35.52 26.12
C SER A 778 -0.32 34.37 27.10
N LYS A 779 -0.40 33.09 26.70
CA LYS A 779 -0.10 31.95 27.58
C LYS A 779 1.39 31.63 27.56
N PHE A 780 2.02 31.61 26.38
CA PHE A 780 3.47 31.49 26.23
C PHE A 780 4.20 32.57 27.02
N LEU A 781 3.82 33.84 26.83
CA LEU A 781 4.35 34.96 27.60
C LEU A 781 4.08 34.83 29.11
N ALA A 782 2.92 34.33 29.54
CA ALA A 782 2.64 34.12 30.97
C ALA A 782 3.57 33.06 31.61
N GLU A 783 3.84 31.97 30.90
CA GLU A 783 4.75 30.93 31.37
C GLU A 783 6.23 31.35 31.30
N ILE A 784 6.64 32.22 30.36
CA ILE A 784 7.95 32.91 30.41
C ILE A 784 8.05 33.78 31.67
N ASN A 785 7.07 34.65 31.92
CA ASN A 785 7.07 35.56 33.07
C ASN A 785 7.20 34.79 34.41
N LYS A 786 6.52 33.66 34.53
CA LYS A 786 6.58 32.74 35.70
C LYS A 786 7.97 32.11 35.91
N LEU A 787 8.66 31.75 34.82
CA LEU A 787 10.07 31.33 34.90
C LEU A 787 10.97 32.50 35.29
N CYS A 788 10.79 33.70 34.73
CA CYS A 788 11.53 34.90 35.14
C CYS A 788 11.35 35.20 36.64
N GLU A 789 10.14 35.15 37.18
CA GLU A 789 9.89 35.36 38.62
C GLU A 789 10.60 34.30 39.48
N THR A 790 10.61 33.03 39.04
CA THR A 790 11.28 31.93 39.74
C THR A 790 12.81 32.08 39.72
N VAL A 791 13.39 32.40 38.57
CA VAL A 791 14.84 32.58 38.39
C VAL A 791 15.33 33.83 39.14
N ILE A 792 14.57 34.94 39.12
CA ILE A 792 14.88 36.13 39.94
C ILE A 792 14.82 35.79 41.44
N ALA A 793 13.84 35.01 41.89
CA ALA A 793 13.75 34.60 43.30
C ALA A 793 14.96 33.77 43.75
N GLN A 794 15.46 32.84 42.93
CA GLN A 794 16.67 32.05 43.20
C GLN A 794 17.92 32.94 43.33
N ILE A 795 18.10 33.92 42.44
CA ILE A 795 19.22 34.87 42.52
C ILE A 795 19.12 35.74 43.80
N LEU A 796 17.90 36.16 44.17
CA LEU A 796 17.69 36.99 45.36
C LEU A 796 17.92 36.23 46.68
N ASP A 797 17.59 34.94 46.78
CA ASP A 797 17.89 34.18 48.00
C ASP A 797 19.39 33.82 48.11
N HIS A 798 20.09 33.61 47.00
CA HIS A 798 21.56 33.53 47.01
C HIS A 798 22.20 34.85 47.48
N LEU A 799 21.77 36.01 46.93
CA LEU A 799 22.21 37.34 47.39
C LEU A 799 21.93 37.57 48.89
N LYS A 800 20.82 37.05 49.41
CA LYS A 800 20.46 37.12 50.83
C LYS A 800 21.32 36.19 51.70
N THR A 801 21.79 35.07 51.17
CA THR A 801 22.69 34.13 51.87
C THR A 801 24.13 34.64 51.92
N LEU A 802 24.67 35.20 50.82
CA LEU A 802 25.94 35.95 50.84
C LEU A 802 25.93 37.12 51.86
N GLY A 803 24.75 37.70 52.11
CA GLY A 803 24.54 38.73 53.13
C GLY A 803 24.57 38.24 54.58
N LYS A 804 24.42 36.93 54.83
CA LYS A 804 24.60 36.29 56.16
C LYS A 804 26.05 35.85 56.39
N GLU A 805 26.73 35.45 55.32
CA GLU A 805 28.10 34.92 55.33
C GLU A 805 29.17 36.03 55.33
N GLU A 806 28.76 37.29 55.46
CA GLU A 806 29.61 38.49 55.37
C GLU A 806 30.44 38.62 54.08
N THR A 807 30.09 37.86 53.03
CA THR A 807 30.72 37.91 51.68
C THR A 807 30.25 39.12 50.86
N LEU A 808 30.12 40.27 51.53
CA LEU A 808 29.49 41.53 51.07
C LEU A 808 30.05 42.05 49.73
N LYS A 809 31.31 41.74 49.40
CA LYS A 809 31.92 42.07 48.11
C LYS A 809 31.31 41.26 46.94
N ARG A 810 31.11 39.95 47.10
CA ARG A 810 30.41 39.10 46.11
C ARG A 810 28.95 39.55 45.98
N GLN A 811 28.27 39.76 47.12
CA GLN A 811 26.91 40.29 47.15
C GLN A 811 26.76 41.61 46.37
N SER A 812 27.67 42.57 46.59
CA SER A 812 27.67 43.87 45.90
C SER A 812 27.85 43.73 44.38
N GLN A 813 28.79 42.88 43.95
CA GLN A 813 29.05 42.61 42.54
C GLN A 813 27.87 41.93 41.84
N LEU A 814 27.28 40.89 42.45
CA LEU A 814 26.13 40.18 41.89
C LEU A 814 24.85 41.03 41.89
N ALA A 815 24.63 41.87 42.91
CA ALA A 815 23.50 42.80 42.94
C ALA A 815 23.60 43.82 41.79
N LEU A 816 24.79 44.34 41.50
CA LEU A 816 25.04 45.22 40.36
C LEU A 816 24.91 44.50 39.01
N TYR A 817 25.28 43.21 38.93
CA TYR A 817 25.13 42.40 37.72
C TYR A 817 23.65 42.10 37.39
N LEU A 818 22.85 41.73 38.40
CA LEU A 818 21.40 41.58 38.24
C LEU A 818 20.73 42.93 37.90
N PHE A 819 21.15 44.03 38.55
CA PHE A 819 20.67 45.37 38.21
C PHE A 819 20.93 45.70 36.72
N ASN A 820 22.16 45.52 36.24
CA ASN A 820 22.51 45.77 34.84
C ASN A 820 21.71 44.88 33.88
N THR A 821 21.39 43.65 34.26
CA THR A 821 20.53 42.74 33.48
C THR A 821 19.09 43.24 33.41
N ILE A 822 18.48 43.61 34.53
CA ILE A 822 17.12 44.18 34.55
C ILE A 822 17.09 45.52 33.78
N LEU A 823 18.15 46.32 33.85
CA LEU A 823 18.28 47.57 33.09
C LEU A 823 18.36 47.34 31.57
N ALA A 824 19.08 46.31 31.15
CA ALA A 824 19.22 45.95 29.74
C ALA A 824 17.94 45.32 29.16
N HIS A 825 17.24 44.48 29.94
CA HIS A 825 16.20 43.57 29.43
C HIS A 825 14.79 43.76 30.01
N GLY A 826 14.61 44.31 31.21
CA GLY A 826 13.32 44.42 31.89
C GLY A 826 12.49 45.64 31.45
N ASP A 827 11.16 45.53 31.49
CA ASP A 827 10.28 46.70 31.35
C ASP A 827 10.18 47.47 32.68
N LEU A 828 10.96 48.55 32.77
CA LEU A 828 11.05 49.41 33.95
C LEU A 828 9.85 50.37 34.11
N ARG A 829 8.85 50.30 33.21
CA ARG A 829 7.50 50.84 33.43
C ARG A 829 6.76 50.03 34.51
N ASN A 830 7.19 48.79 34.80
CA ASN A 830 6.60 47.95 35.83
C ASN A 830 7.08 48.36 37.23
N ASN A 831 6.16 48.88 38.06
CA ASN A 831 6.46 49.32 39.43
C ASN A 831 7.23 48.28 40.27
N LYS A 832 6.96 46.97 40.11
CA LYS A 832 7.68 45.92 40.85
C LYS A 832 9.16 45.83 40.43
N LEU A 833 9.44 45.81 39.12
CA LEU A 833 10.81 45.74 38.58
C LEU A 833 11.58 47.04 38.81
N ASN A 834 10.89 48.18 38.76
CA ASN A 834 11.45 49.50 39.06
C ASN A 834 11.91 49.58 40.53
N GLN A 835 11.05 49.18 41.48
CA GLN A 835 11.40 49.07 42.90
C GLN A 835 12.53 48.07 43.16
N LEU A 836 12.49 46.90 42.53
CA LEU A 836 13.56 45.90 42.63
C LEU A 836 14.91 46.46 42.15
N SER A 837 14.92 47.22 41.06
CA SER A 837 16.13 47.85 40.51
C SER A 837 16.72 48.88 41.48
N VAL A 838 15.89 49.75 42.06
CA VAL A 838 16.35 50.71 43.09
C VAL A 838 16.89 49.97 44.33
N ASN A 839 16.24 48.88 44.75
CA ASN A 839 16.70 48.07 45.88
C ASN A 839 18.05 47.38 45.61
N LEU A 840 18.26 46.82 44.41
CA LEU A 840 19.52 46.19 44.01
C LEU A 840 20.67 47.21 43.89
N TRP A 841 20.39 48.39 43.36
CA TRP A 841 21.36 49.49 43.29
C TRP A 841 21.81 49.95 44.69
N ASN A 842 20.86 50.12 45.61
CA ASN A 842 21.14 50.48 46.99
C ASN A 842 21.89 49.35 47.72
N LEU A 843 21.52 48.08 47.50
CA LEU A 843 22.22 46.91 48.05
C LEU A 843 23.68 46.85 47.57
N ALA A 844 23.95 47.14 46.29
CA ALA A 844 25.30 47.18 45.76
C ALA A 844 26.17 48.25 46.46
N GLN A 845 25.62 49.45 46.69
CA GLN A 845 26.37 50.54 47.34
C GLN A 845 26.52 50.39 48.86
N LYS A 846 25.54 49.77 49.55
CA LYS A 846 25.37 49.75 51.02
C LYS A 846 26.64 49.53 51.85
N HIS A 847 27.61 48.76 51.33
CA HIS A 847 28.85 48.40 52.02
C HIS A 847 30.13 48.91 51.31
N GLY A 848 30.01 49.89 50.41
CA GLY A 848 31.15 50.55 49.72
C GLY A 848 31.90 49.72 48.67
N PHE A 849 31.54 48.43 48.49
CA PHE A 849 32.26 47.49 47.62
C PHE A 849 31.94 47.60 46.12
N ALA A 850 30.91 48.35 45.71
CA ALA A 850 30.56 48.51 44.30
C ALA A 850 31.62 49.32 43.54
N ASP A 851 31.91 48.93 42.29
CA ASP A 851 32.78 49.72 41.43
C ASP A 851 32.09 51.03 41.02
N THR A 852 32.52 52.12 41.66
CA THR A 852 32.06 53.48 41.38
C THR A 852 32.24 53.87 39.91
N LYS A 853 33.26 53.36 39.22
CA LYS A 853 33.51 53.66 37.79
C LYS A 853 32.44 53.05 36.89
N THR A 854 32.05 51.80 37.14
CA THR A 854 30.91 51.14 36.48
C THR A 854 29.61 51.82 36.86
N MET A 855 29.34 52.11 38.13
CA MET A 855 28.09 52.76 38.53
C MET A 855 27.89 54.14 37.89
N VAL A 856 28.93 54.98 37.85
CA VAL A 856 28.86 56.28 37.16
C VAL A 856 28.56 56.12 35.68
N LYS A 857 29.21 55.16 34.99
CA LYS A 857 28.92 54.85 33.58
C LYS A 857 27.49 54.35 33.36
N THR A 858 26.98 53.48 34.23
CA THR A 858 25.60 52.98 34.14
C THR A 858 24.59 54.11 34.36
N LEU A 859 24.82 55.00 35.33
CA LEU A 859 23.99 56.18 35.55
C LEU A 859 24.02 57.14 34.35
N GLU A 860 25.18 57.30 33.71
CA GLU A 860 25.30 58.11 32.49
C GLU A 860 24.56 57.46 31.30
N TYR A 861 24.67 56.13 31.14
CA TYR A 861 23.92 55.37 30.13
C TYR A 861 22.40 55.54 30.30
N ILE A 862 21.90 55.48 31.55
CA ILE A 862 20.50 55.76 31.89
C ILE A 862 20.10 57.17 31.45
N ARG A 863 20.90 58.19 31.79
CA ARG A 863 20.67 59.60 31.41
C ARG A 863 20.81 59.88 29.91
N ARG A 864 21.51 59.02 29.17
CA ARG A 864 21.57 59.05 27.69
C ARG A 864 20.33 58.41 27.09
N ARG A 865 19.91 57.22 27.57
CA ARG A 865 18.70 56.51 27.12
C ARG A 865 17.41 57.28 27.44
N SER A 866 17.33 57.96 28.58
CA SER A 866 16.14 58.75 28.97
C SER A 866 15.84 59.96 28.07
N LYS A 867 16.71 60.26 27.08
CA LYS A 867 16.46 61.26 26.02
C LYS A 867 15.64 60.70 24.85
N GLN A 868 15.50 59.37 24.74
CA GLN A 868 14.68 58.74 23.71
C GLN A 868 13.20 58.76 24.17
N PRO A 869 12.22 59.17 23.33
CA PRO A 869 10.83 59.40 23.77
C PRO A 869 10.18 58.19 24.47
N GLU A 870 10.42 56.99 23.95
CA GLU A 870 9.89 55.71 24.46
C GLU A 870 10.49 55.27 25.81
N MET A 871 11.61 55.91 26.21
CA MET A 871 12.40 55.61 27.39
C MET A 871 12.36 56.75 28.44
N SER A 872 11.39 57.66 28.34
CA SER A 872 11.16 58.75 29.30
C SER A 872 11.13 58.30 30.78
N HIS A 873 10.60 57.11 31.06
CA HIS A 873 10.57 56.49 32.40
C HIS A 873 11.97 56.25 33.02
N PHE A 874 13.04 56.19 32.23
CA PHE A 874 14.41 56.14 32.75
C PHE A 874 14.85 57.45 33.41
N ALA A 875 14.18 58.59 33.16
CA ALA A 875 14.47 59.87 33.82
C ALA A 875 14.06 59.86 35.31
N ASP A 876 12.88 59.34 35.61
CA ASP A 876 12.39 59.15 36.99
C ASP A 876 13.27 58.13 37.73
N LEU A 877 13.63 57.02 37.07
CA LEU A 877 14.60 56.06 37.62
C LEU A 877 15.96 56.72 37.90
N ALA A 878 16.48 57.59 37.02
CA ALA A 878 17.76 58.28 37.22
C ALA A 878 17.79 59.21 38.45
N LEU A 879 16.62 59.71 38.90
CA LEU A 879 16.49 60.51 40.12
C LEU A 879 16.49 59.64 41.39
N ARG A 880 16.05 58.38 41.27
CA ARG A 880 15.94 57.40 42.38
C ARG A 880 17.22 56.57 42.59
N LEU A 881 18.25 56.79 41.79
CA LEU A 881 19.54 56.08 41.84
C LEU A 881 20.66 57.01 42.30
N PRO A 882 20.73 57.37 43.61
CA PRO A 882 21.81 58.19 44.13
C PRO A 882 23.16 57.46 44.00
N LEU A 883 24.24 58.24 43.94
CA LEU A 883 25.60 57.75 44.15
C LEU A 883 26.01 58.15 45.57
N GLN A 884 26.26 57.19 46.45
CA GLN A 884 26.84 57.44 47.75
C GLN A 884 28.24 58.05 47.58
N SER A 885 28.40 59.29 48.06
CA SER A 885 29.71 59.93 48.20
C SER A 885 30.53 59.15 49.22
N ARG A 886 31.75 58.72 48.85
CA ARG A 886 32.70 58.16 49.82
C ARG A 886 33.06 59.20 50.87
N THR A 887 32.72 58.89 52.12
CA THR A 887 33.45 59.31 53.32
C THR A 887 34.45 58.21 53.66
#